data_AF-A0A8H3IHY9-F1
#
_entry.id   AF-A0A8H3IHY9-F1
#
_cell.length_a   1.000
_cell.length_b   1.000
_cell.length_c   1.000
_cell.angle_alpha   90.00
_cell.angle_beta   90.00
_cell.angle_gamma   90.00
#
_symmetry.space_group_name_H-M   'P 1'
#
loop_
_entity.id
_entity.type
_entity.pdbx_description
1 polymer ?
#
loop_
_entity_poly.entity_id
_entity_poly.type
_entity_poly.pdbx_seq_one_letter_code
_entity_poly.pdbx_strand_id
1 'polypeptide(L)'
;MNHSKDSSYRHISLSSILRDSHISAKYSTEPAKVAIKPSATEVALQPANDLLYLDPSKQAHGIPHQRVVNQISKKGRNMASTPQLFNYTPSTSNKSIKEMMMVGLQPVDLSLAQQAELLQHNQYLGDLNKDNESTSEGEARTAPLFTGGVMTRVPQLFSQYGLIGKYLPGMSNNAQQIYDTSLGLDSDPRVLLNVSAPWSGFICGQQGSGKSHSLSCILENCLVSSPAGHLNKALSGMIFHWDRYTGYSSHQICEAAYLATAGINVRVFVSPSNLNRMKAAYEGIPELKNSPNKPLVMPLLFHDKQLNVKRMMTMMGVHTDEDAPPLYVEVILRILRDMAQDNQEKNRDGLNYEDFRARLAMEQFTGQQNGPMKLRLDLLESFLRATGNSQSQSQPPPLSQPQSQPQSQWSQRQSQHQNSQGRRFEKRDPIAEIKPLKQLSYWESNQLDAAWQFKPGTLTIVDLSCPFVDENAACALFSICLELFLEDRSSSGRILALDEAHKFLTGSTGAIGFTEELLQVIRQQRHLGTRVVIATQEPTISPRLLELCNFTIVHRFQSPGWFKALQSHLAGASSIFGEENNELGIVAPGKRIADIFEQIVNLQCGQALLFAPSAIVGFVLAPSGNEIHPVKLGMKTLRIGTRQRLTADGGQSIMAE
;
A
#
# COMPACT_ATOMS: atom_id res chain seq x y z
N MET A 1 -43.93 11.85 54.61
CA MET A 1 -42.56 11.37 54.92
C MET A 1 -42.12 10.53 53.73
N ASN A 2 -41.49 11.11 52.70
CA ASN A 2 -40.09 11.59 52.61
C ASN A 2 -39.18 10.51 52.01
N HIS A 3 -38.19 10.80 51.17
CA HIS A 3 -38.17 11.64 49.95
C HIS A 3 -36.89 11.26 49.16
N SER A 4 -36.87 11.57 47.86
CA SER A 4 -35.71 11.50 46.94
C SER A 4 -34.47 12.31 47.34
N LYS A 5 -33.27 11.87 46.88
CA LYS A 5 -32.19 12.63 46.18
C LYS A 5 -31.00 11.68 45.94
N ASP A 6 -30.33 11.59 44.79
CA ASP A 6 -29.73 12.59 43.87
C ASP A 6 -28.36 13.11 44.34
N SER A 7 -27.30 12.87 43.55
CA SER A 7 -25.96 13.47 43.74
C SER A 7 -25.19 13.58 42.42
N SER A 8 -25.21 14.78 41.85
CA SER A 8 -24.40 15.22 40.71
C SER A 8 -22.90 15.28 40.98
N TYR A 9 -22.07 15.14 39.95
CA TYR A 9 -20.78 15.85 39.86
C TYR A 9 -20.66 16.59 38.51
N ARG A 10 -20.02 17.76 38.54
CA ARG A 10 -20.17 18.82 37.52
C ARG A 10 -19.07 18.79 36.46
N HIS A 11 -19.45 19.08 35.20
CA HIS A 11 -18.54 19.66 34.21
C HIS A 11 -18.03 21.03 34.67
N ILE A 12 -16.75 21.30 34.42
CA ILE A 12 -16.19 22.65 34.45
C ILE A 12 -15.91 23.07 33.00
N SER A 13 -16.55 24.15 32.56
CA SER A 13 -16.23 24.84 31.31
C SER A 13 -15.36 26.06 31.65
N LEU A 14 -14.23 26.22 30.97
CA LEU A 14 -13.44 27.45 30.99
C LEU A 14 -13.49 28.07 29.59
N SER A 15 -14.37 29.05 29.46
CA SER A 15 -14.41 30.01 28.37
C SER A 15 -14.66 31.41 28.95
N SER A 16 -14.17 32.46 28.27
CA SER A 16 -14.03 33.87 28.71
C SER A 16 -12.76 34.22 29.50
N ILE A 17 -12.39 35.52 29.48
CA ILE A 17 -11.04 36.11 29.74
C ILE A 17 -10.13 35.91 28.50
N LEU A 18 -9.80 36.90 27.64
CA LEU A 18 -10.03 38.37 27.65
C LEU A 18 -10.37 38.88 26.23
N ARG A 19 -10.95 40.09 26.17
CA ARG A 19 -11.06 40.92 24.95
C ARG A 19 -10.11 42.11 25.02
N ASP A 20 -9.93 42.75 23.87
CA ASP A 20 -9.46 44.12 23.63
C ASP A 20 -7.98 44.46 23.82
N SER A 21 -7.27 44.57 22.69
CA SER A 21 -6.41 45.74 22.40
C SER A 21 -6.18 45.89 20.89
N HIS A 22 -6.76 46.92 20.28
CA HIS A 22 -6.36 47.39 18.95
C HIS A 22 -5.09 48.24 19.07
N ILE A 23 -3.99 47.85 18.44
CA ILE A 23 -2.94 48.79 18.00
C ILE A 23 -2.50 48.44 16.57
N SER A 24 -2.48 49.46 15.71
CA SER A 24 -1.95 49.38 14.35
C SER A 24 -0.49 49.84 14.35
N ALA A 25 0.40 49.08 13.70
CA ALA A 25 1.74 49.55 13.34
C ALA A 25 2.16 48.94 12.00
N LYS A 26 2.43 49.80 11.00
CA LYS A 26 3.15 49.45 9.77
C LYS A 26 4.64 49.71 10.02
N TYR A 27 5.53 48.81 9.56
CA TYR A 27 6.90 49.03 9.02
C TYR A 27 7.41 47.61 8.65
N SER A 28 7.73 47.24 7.41
CA SER A 28 8.73 47.74 6.44
C SER A 28 10.16 47.24 6.67
N THR A 29 10.68 46.55 5.65
CA THR A 29 12.09 46.46 5.19
C THR A 29 13.18 45.77 6.03
N GLU A 30 13.56 44.58 5.54
CA GLU A 30 14.92 44.07 5.28
C GLU A 30 15.93 43.66 6.41
N PRO A 31 16.90 42.77 6.11
CA PRO A 31 17.55 41.93 7.12
C PRO A 31 18.97 42.39 7.54
N ALA A 32 19.28 42.24 8.84
CA ALA A 32 20.62 42.44 9.37
C ALA A 32 21.44 41.13 9.41
N LYS A 33 22.54 41.08 8.65
CA LYS A 33 23.59 40.06 8.80
C LYS A 33 24.44 40.39 10.02
N VAL A 34 24.65 39.43 10.93
CA VAL A 34 25.80 39.45 11.86
C VAL A 34 26.44 38.07 11.89
N ALA A 35 27.74 38.01 11.62
CA ALA A 35 28.56 36.82 11.75
C ALA A 35 29.67 37.10 12.77
N ILE A 36 29.81 36.26 13.79
CA ILE A 36 30.98 36.24 14.69
C ILE A 36 31.43 34.78 14.85
N LYS A 37 32.74 34.56 14.78
CA LYS A 37 33.43 33.25 14.81
C LYS A 37 33.89 32.88 16.25
N PRO A 38 34.39 31.66 16.48
CA PRO A 38 34.39 31.05 17.83
C PRO A 38 35.61 31.42 18.69
N SER A 39 35.50 31.10 19.99
CA SER A 39 36.62 31.04 20.93
C SER A 39 36.70 29.62 21.51
N ALA A 40 37.91 29.05 21.54
CA ALA A 40 38.22 27.78 22.19
C ALA A 40 39.08 28.04 23.43
N THR A 41 38.91 27.22 24.47
CA THR A 41 39.91 27.10 25.55
C THR A 41 39.88 25.69 26.14
N GLU A 42 41.02 24.99 26.11
CA GLU A 42 41.26 23.77 26.89
C GLU A 42 41.67 24.13 28.33
N VAL A 43 41.27 23.31 29.31
CA VAL A 43 42.14 22.90 30.45
C VAL A 43 41.72 21.49 30.87
N ALA A 44 42.69 20.61 31.16
CA ALA A 44 42.47 19.26 31.67
C ALA A 44 42.81 19.14 33.18
N LEU A 45 42.23 18.16 33.88
CA LEU A 45 42.90 17.24 34.84
C LEU A 45 41.88 16.31 35.55
N GLN A 46 42.38 15.16 36.05
CA GLN A 46 41.62 14.03 36.64
C GLN A 46 41.62 14.07 38.21
N PRO A 47 41.40 12.95 38.95
CA PRO A 47 40.09 12.37 39.31
C PRO A 47 39.91 12.16 40.84
N ALA A 48 38.71 11.73 41.29
CA ALA A 48 38.54 11.15 42.63
C ALA A 48 37.35 10.16 42.71
N ASN A 49 37.45 9.20 43.63
CA ASN A 49 36.44 8.16 43.90
C ASN A 49 35.22 8.69 44.67
N ASP A 50 34.13 7.93 44.66
CA ASP A 50 33.53 7.52 45.94
C ASP A 50 32.82 6.15 45.86
N LEU A 51 32.89 5.40 46.96
CA LEU A 51 32.26 4.10 47.19
C LEU A 51 30.94 4.28 47.93
N LEU A 52 29.98 3.35 47.76
CA LEU A 52 29.18 2.88 48.90
C LEU A 52 28.56 1.49 48.64
N TYR A 53 28.57 0.67 49.70
CA TYR A 53 28.11 -0.72 49.78
C TYR A 53 26.61 -0.78 50.15
N LEU A 54 25.91 -1.89 49.87
CA LEU A 54 25.04 -2.58 50.84
C LEU A 54 24.57 -3.98 50.37
N ASP A 55 24.05 -4.75 51.32
CA ASP A 55 24.11 -6.23 51.43
C ASP A 55 22.71 -6.90 51.31
N PRO A 56 22.55 -8.13 50.76
CA PRO A 56 21.23 -8.75 50.56
C PRO A 56 20.91 -9.90 51.54
N SER A 57 19.74 -9.87 52.22
CA SER A 57 19.16 -11.10 52.78
C SER A 57 17.64 -11.07 53.06
N LYS A 58 17.00 -12.25 52.88
CA LYS A 58 15.65 -12.71 53.33
C LYS A 58 14.44 -12.02 52.64
N GLN A 59 13.38 -12.71 52.21
CA GLN A 59 12.67 -13.83 52.85
C GLN A 59 11.61 -14.46 51.88
N ALA A 60 11.43 -15.79 51.86
CA ALA A 60 10.18 -16.47 51.43
C ALA A 60 10.18 -17.96 51.87
N HIS A 61 9.03 -18.46 52.33
CA HIS A 61 8.82 -19.86 52.76
C HIS A 61 7.94 -20.64 51.76
N GLY A 62 8.08 -21.97 51.69
CA GLY A 62 7.08 -22.86 51.09
C GLY A 62 7.65 -24.11 50.39
N ILE A 63 7.48 -25.28 51.02
CA ILE A 63 7.81 -26.64 50.50
C ILE A 63 6.49 -27.43 50.38
N PRO A 64 6.40 -28.73 49.98
CA PRO A 64 7.41 -29.71 49.57
C PRO A 64 7.27 -30.08 48.05
N HIS A 65 7.86 -31.12 47.45
CA HIS A 65 8.67 -32.29 47.85
C HIS A 65 9.57 -32.69 46.63
N GLN A 66 10.45 -33.71 46.59
CA GLN A 66 10.80 -34.78 47.54
C GLN A 66 12.35 -34.97 47.60
N ARG A 67 12.88 -36.21 47.54
CA ARG A 67 14.31 -36.58 47.62
C ARG A 67 14.53 -38.05 47.20
N VAL A 68 15.64 -38.33 46.51
CA VAL A 68 16.64 -39.42 46.74
C VAL A 68 17.90 -38.96 45.96
N VAL A 69 19.02 -38.47 46.49
CA VAL A 69 19.92 -38.83 47.61
C VAL A 69 20.55 -40.23 47.49
N ASN A 70 21.75 -40.32 46.89
CA ASN A 70 22.96 -40.56 47.70
C ASN A 70 24.28 -40.26 46.96
N GLN A 71 25.24 -39.74 47.74
CA GLN A 71 26.65 -39.51 47.38
C GLN A 71 27.50 -40.75 47.72
N ILE A 72 28.79 -40.77 47.36
CA ILE A 72 29.94 -40.70 48.32
C ILE A 72 31.32 -40.92 47.65
N SER A 73 32.31 -40.11 48.10
CA SER A 73 33.80 -40.24 48.04
C SER A 73 34.53 -40.56 46.72
N LYS A 74 35.52 -39.78 46.25
CA LYS A 74 36.79 -39.27 46.86
C LYS A 74 37.95 -40.29 46.95
N LYS A 75 38.95 -40.13 46.06
CA LYS A 75 40.43 -40.31 46.17
C LYS A 75 41.00 -40.35 44.73
N GLY A 76 42.21 -39.92 44.38
CA GLY A 76 43.24 -39.19 45.11
C GLY A 76 44.69 -39.60 44.73
N ARG A 77 45.41 -38.70 44.02
CA ARG A 77 46.90 -38.60 43.86
C ARG A 77 47.67 -39.50 42.85
N ASN A 78 48.27 -38.81 41.86
CA ASN A 78 49.73 -38.66 41.59
C ASN A 78 50.62 -39.73 40.89
N MET A 79 51.52 -39.16 40.05
CA MET A 79 52.91 -39.56 39.68
C MET A 79 53.17 -40.48 38.47
N ALA A 80 53.41 -39.82 37.34
CA ALA A 80 54.58 -39.92 36.43
C ALA A 80 55.31 -41.27 36.19
N SER A 81 55.43 -41.63 34.90
CA SER A 81 56.66 -42.17 34.30
C SER A 81 56.68 -42.03 32.77
N THR A 82 57.86 -41.80 32.19
CA THR A 82 58.15 -41.84 30.74
C THR A 82 59.62 -42.25 30.58
N PRO A 83 59.92 -43.28 29.77
CA PRO A 83 60.74 -43.10 28.54
C PRO A 83 60.35 -44.12 27.42
N GLN A 84 60.97 -44.24 26.23
CA GLN A 84 62.10 -43.57 25.56
C GLN A 84 61.75 -43.18 24.09
N LEU A 85 62.55 -42.26 23.55
CA LEU A 85 62.98 -42.04 22.16
C LEU A 85 62.58 -43.02 21.02
N PHE A 86 62.22 -42.44 19.86
CA PHE A 86 63.10 -42.41 18.67
C PHE A 86 62.79 -41.19 17.79
N ASN A 87 63.82 -40.45 17.36
CA ASN A 87 63.70 -39.33 16.41
C ASN A 87 64.03 -39.83 14.99
N TYR A 88 63.21 -39.50 13.99
CA TYR A 88 63.69 -38.93 12.71
C TYR A 88 62.52 -38.38 11.84
N THR A 89 62.66 -37.13 11.41
CA THR A 89 61.88 -36.44 10.36
C THR A 89 62.71 -36.36 9.07
N PRO A 90 62.20 -35.92 7.90
CA PRO A 90 60.81 -35.78 7.43
C PRO A 90 60.57 -36.44 6.05
N SER A 91 59.31 -36.54 5.58
CA SER A 91 59.00 -36.27 4.17
C SER A 91 57.49 -36.07 3.91
N THR A 92 57.23 -35.25 2.90
CA THR A 92 55.94 -34.83 2.36
C THR A 92 55.02 -35.95 1.86
N SER A 93 53.72 -35.85 2.12
CA SER A 93 52.73 -35.57 1.05
C SER A 93 51.29 -35.46 1.60
N ASN A 94 50.52 -34.53 1.03
CA ASN A 94 49.10 -34.36 1.34
C ASN A 94 48.29 -35.58 0.88
N LYS A 95 47.54 -36.21 1.78
CA LYS A 95 46.39 -37.05 1.42
C LYS A 95 45.10 -36.33 1.81
N SER A 96 44.21 -36.20 0.84
CA SER A 96 42.99 -35.42 0.95
C SER A 96 41.95 -36.12 1.82
N ILE A 97 41.17 -35.33 2.56
CA ILE A 97 39.97 -35.74 3.31
C ILE A 97 38.97 -36.54 2.45
N LYS A 98 39.05 -36.45 1.11
CA LYS A 98 38.29 -37.31 0.17
C LYS A 98 38.45 -38.82 0.39
N GLU A 99 39.57 -39.31 0.91
CA GLU A 99 39.76 -40.76 1.12
C GLU A 99 38.93 -41.33 2.30
N MET A 100 38.36 -40.50 3.18
CA MET A 100 37.60 -40.96 4.36
C MET A 100 36.07 -41.10 4.16
N MET A 101 35.51 -40.67 3.02
CA MET A 101 34.05 -40.68 2.79
C MET A 101 33.55 -41.78 1.83
N MET A 102 34.42 -42.66 1.36
CA MET A 102 34.03 -43.77 0.47
C MET A 102 33.83 -45.08 1.24
N VAL A 103 32.79 -45.16 2.07
CA VAL A 103 32.19 -46.45 2.42
C VAL A 103 31.47 -46.95 1.17
N GLY A 104 32.10 -47.89 0.46
CA GLY A 104 31.66 -48.31 -0.86
C GLY A 104 30.27 -48.94 -0.85
N LEU A 105 29.27 -48.21 -1.35
CA LEU A 105 28.07 -48.83 -1.90
C LEU A 105 28.50 -49.60 -3.15
N GLN A 106 28.31 -50.92 -3.16
CA GLN A 106 28.49 -51.69 -4.37
C GLN A 106 27.45 -51.25 -5.41
N PRO A 107 27.81 -51.16 -6.71
CA PRO A 107 26.83 -50.85 -7.75
C PRO A 107 25.74 -51.93 -7.74
N VAL A 108 24.49 -51.50 -7.65
CA VAL A 108 23.34 -52.39 -7.79
C VAL A 108 23.18 -52.69 -9.28
N ASP A 109 23.33 -53.96 -9.67
CA ASP A 109 23.06 -54.41 -11.04
C ASP A 109 21.56 -54.29 -11.33
N LEU A 110 21.18 -53.14 -11.89
CA LEU A 110 19.83 -52.86 -12.35
C LEU A 110 19.51 -53.76 -13.55
N SER A 111 18.35 -54.41 -13.54
CA SER A 111 17.86 -55.16 -14.70
C SER A 111 17.65 -54.25 -15.91
N LEU A 112 17.71 -54.81 -17.13
CA LEU A 112 17.44 -54.08 -18.37
C LEU A 112 16.11 -53.30 -18.35
N ALA A 113 15.09 -53.83 -17.67
CA ALA A 113 13.81 -53.14 -17.49
C ALA A 113 13.95 -51.90 -16.59
N GLN A 114 14.64 -52.00 -15.45
CA GLN A 114 14.90 -50.88 -14.55
C GLN A 114 15.83 -49.83 -15.18
N GLN A 115 16.79 -50.25 -16.01
CA GLN A 115 17.64 -49.34 -16.78
C GLN A 115 16.82 -48.58 -17.83
N ALA A 116 15.91 -49.25 -18.53
CA ALA A 116 14.99 -48.61 -19.48
C ALA A 116 14.01 -47.66 -18.78
N GLU A 117 13.48 -48.04 -17.61
CA GLU A 117 12.59 -47.21 -16.79
C GLU A 117 13.32 -45.99 -16.22
N LEU A 118 14.58 -46.13 -15.78
CA LEU A 118 15.44 -45.00 -15.40
C LEU A 118 15.81 -44.11 -16.59
N LEU A 119 16.03 -44.67 -17.79
CA LEU A 119 16.21 -43.88 -19.01
C LEU A 119 14.96 -43.10 -19.37
N GLN A 120 13.77 -43.69 -19.20
CA GLN A 120 12.49 -43.00 -19.41
C GLN A 120 12.27 -41.88 -18.38
N HIS A 121 12.49 -42.15 -17.09
CA HIS A 121 12.45 -41.11 -16.06
C HIS A 121 13.50 -40.03 -16.29
N ASN A 122 14.73 -40.38 -16.69
CA ASN A 122 15.77 -39.41 -17.06
C ASN A 122 15.46 -38.64 -18.35
N GLN A 123 14.57 -39.14 -19.21
CA GLN A 123 14.05 -38.40 -20.36
C GLN A 123 13.04 -37.33 -19.89
N TYR A 124 12.12 -37.68 -18.98
CA TYR A 124 11.23 -36.71 -18.32
C TYR A 124 11.99 -35.69 -17.43
N LEU A 125 13.09 -36.09 -16.78
CA LEU A 125 14.01 -35.18 -16.07
C LEU A 125 14.93 -34.40 -17.02
N GLY A 126 15.17 -34.91 -18.23
CA GLY A 126 15.97 -34.26 -19.26
C GLY A 126 15.28 -33.02 -19.83
N ASP A 127 13.96 -33.03 -19.91
CA ASP A 127 13.18 -31.86 -20.30
C ASP A 127 13.22 -30.75 -19.22
N LEU A 128 13.38 -31.08 -17.93
CA LEU A 128 13.67 -30.06 -16.88
C LEU A 128 15.00 -29.32 -17.11
N ASN A 129 15.97 -29.95 -17.80
CA ASN A 129 17.28 -29.35 -18.06
C ASN A 129 17.36 -28.61 -19.40
N LYS A 130 16.59 -29.00 -20.42
CA LYS A 130 16.46 -28.22 -21.66
C LYS A 130 15.76 -26.88 -21.43
N ASP A 131 14.91 -26.81 -20.42
CA ASP A 131 14.27 -25.57 -19.99
C ASP A 131 15.21 -24.64 -19.21
N ASN A 132 16.47 -24.99 -18.87
CA ASN A 132 17.32 -24.10 -18.06
C ASN A 132 17.73 -22.79 -18.78
N GLU A 133 17.98 -22.83 -20.10
CA GLU A 133 18.24 -21.59 -20.87
C GLU A 133 16.96 -20.72 -20.97
N SER A 134 15.78 -21.35 -21.13
CA SER A 134 14.50 -20.64 -21.29
C SER A 134 13.93 -20.13 -19.95
N THR A 135 14.15 -20.85 -18.85
CA THR A 135 13.67 -20.49 -17.50
C THR A 135 14.59 -19.52 -16.78
N SER A 136 15.90 -19.54 -17.02
CA SER A 136 16.80 -18.52 -16.44
C SER A 136 16.55 -17.14 -17.06
N GLU A 137 16.37 -17.05 -18.38
CA GLU A 137 15.85 -15.83 -19.02
C GLU A 137 14.40 -15.52 -18.57
N GLY A 138 13.53 -16.53 -18.54
CA GLY A 138 12.12 -16.38 -18.14
C GLY A 138 11.95 -15.79 -16.74
N GLU A 139 12.77 -16.24 -15.79
CA GLU A 139 12.81 -15.71 -14.43
C GLU A 139 13.27 -14.24 -14.44
N ALA A 140 14.39 -13.94 -15.11
CA ALA A 140 14.88 -12.56 -15.23
C ALA A 140 13.85 -11.62 -15.87
N ARG A 141 13.10 -12.08 -16.90
CA ARG A 141 12.04 -11.30 -17.58
C ARG A 141 10.91 -10.90 -16.65
N THR A 142 10.66 -11.68 -15.59
CA THR A 142 9.61 -11.44 -14.60
C THR A 142 10.11 -10.76 -13.31
N ALA A 143 11.41 -10.53 -13.18
CA ALA A 143 11.98 -9.83 -12.03
C ALA A 143 11.41 -8.41 -11.92
N PRO A 144 11.00 -7.96 -10.70
CA PRO A 144 10.34 -6.66 -10.53
C PRO A 144 11.30 -5.48 -10.74
N LEU A 145 12.59 -5.70 -10.45
CA LEU A 145 13.63 -4.68 -10.38
C LEU A 145 14.94 -5.25 -10.94
N PHE A 146 15.75 -4.39 -11.54
CA PHE A 146 17.06 -4.75 -12.06
C PHE A 146 18.03 -3.55 -12.08
N THR A 147 19.32 -3.83 -12.25
CA THR A 147 20.39 -2.80 -12.24
C THR A 147 20.73 -2.29 -13.65
N GLY A 148 21.38 -1.13 -13.73
CA GLY A 148 21.85 -0.57 -14.99
C GLY A 148 22.88 -1.46 -15.71
N GLY A 149 23.76 -2.13 -14.96
CA GLY A 149 24.67 -3.15 -15.49
C GLY A 149 23.93 -4.31 -16.17
N VAL A 150 22.82 -4.77 -15.57
CA VAL A 150 21.91 -5.76 -16.18
C VAL A 150 21.27 -5.23 -17.46
N MET A 151 20.73 -4.01 -17.44
CA MET A 151 20.13 -3.37 -18.62
C MET A 151 21.11 -3.23 -19.79
N THR A 152 22.35 -2.88 -19.49
CA THR A 152 23.41 -2.68 -20.50
C THR A 152 23.85 -4.00 -21.13
N ARG A 153 23.75 -5.11 -20.39
CA ARG A 153 24.22 -6.45 -20.82
C ARG A 153 23.16 -7.26 -21.57
N VAL A 154 21.88 -7.10 -21.23
CA VAL A 154 20.74 -7.80 -21.86
C VAL A 154 19.53 -6.88 -22.12
N PRO A 155 19.70 -5.78 -22.88
CA PRO A 155 18.63 -4.79 -23.10
C PRO A 155 17.35 -5.38 -23.72
N GLN A 156 17.48 -6.42 -24.54
CA GLN A 156 16.37 -7.13 -25.19
C GLN A 156 15.40 -7.82 -24.21
N LEU A 157 15.84 -8.03 -22.96
CA LEU A 157 15.11 -8.81 -21.97
C LEU A 157 13.98 -7.99 -21.29
N PHE A 158 14.09 -6.65 -21.28
CA PHE A 158 13.12 -5.75 -20.65
C PHE A 158 12.48 -4.80 -21.66
N SER A 159 11.32 -5.19 -22.21
CA SER A 159 10.62 -4.40 -23.24
C SER A 159 10.16 -3.01 -22.77
N GLN A 160 9.89 -2.88 -21.46
CA GLN A 160 9.42 -1.66 -20.81
C GLN A 160 9.91 -1.61 -19.36
N TYR A 161 10.44 -0.46 -18.96
CA TYR A 161 11.05 -0.23 -17.66
C TYR A 161 11.12 1.26 -17.32
N GLY A 162 11.40 1.60 -16.07
CA GLY A 162 11.69 2.98 -15.68
C GLY A 162 12.61 3.08 -14.47
N LEU A 163 13.46 4.11 -14.45
CA LEU A 163 14.37 4.43 -13.36
C LEU A 163 13.56 4.78 -12.10
N ILE A 164 13.85 4.11 -10.98
CA ILE A 164 13.32 4.51 -9.66
C ILE A 164 14.33 5.35 -8.88
N GLY A 165 15.62 5.17 -9.16
CA GLY A 165 16.67 5.88 -8.48
C GLY A 165 18.06 5.38 -8.85
N LYS A 166 19.05 5.78 -8.06
CA LYS A 166 20.42 5.29 -8.15
C LYS A 166 20.81 4.56 -6.87
N TYR A 167 21.61 3.51 -7.01
CA TYR A 167 22.40 2.94 -5.91
C TYR A 167 23.27 4.02 -5.27
N LEU A 168 23.37 3.98 -3.95
CA LEU A 168 24.24 4.83 -3.15
C LEU A 168 25.22 3.92 -2.41
N PRO A 169 26.53 4.01 -2.69
CA PRO A 169 27.54 3.27 -1.97
C PRO A 169 27.37 3.40 -0.45
N GLY A 170 27.44 2.27 0.25
CA GLY A 170 27.27 2.20 1.69
C GLY A 170 28.45 2.81 2.46
N MET A 171 28.24 3.12 3.74
CA MET A 171 29.33 3.34 4.71
C MET A 171 29.84 1.99 5.26
N SER A 172 29.91 0.97 4.39
CA SER A 172 30.01 -0.44 4.75
C SER A 172 31.43 -0.99 4.63
N ASN A 173 31.69 -2.05 5.40
CA ASN A 173 32.96 -2.77 5.42
C ASN A 173 33.37 -3.24 4.01
N ASN A 174 34.68 -3.23 3.71
CA ASN A 174 35.27 -3.50 2.39
C ASN A 174 34.64 -4.68 1.61
N ALA A 175 34.23 -5.76 2.28
CA ALA A 175 33.64 -6.94 1.63
C ALA A 175 32.32 -6.65 0.87
N GLN A 176 31.44 -5.79 1.41
CA GLN A 176 30.20 -5.42 0.72
C GLN A 176 30.49 -4.51 -0.48
N GLN A 177 31.45 -3.58 -0.33
CA GLN A 177 31.90 -2.72 -1.42
C GLN A 177 32.49 -3.54 -2.57
N ILE A 178 33.38 -4.51 -2.29
CA ILE A 178 33.94 -5.43 -3.30
C ILE A 178 32.83 -6.19 -4.04
N TYR A 179 31.80 -6.66 -3.33
CA TYR A 179 30.65 -7.32 -3.96
C TYR A 179 29.88 -6.36 -4.88
N ASP A 180 29.56 -5.16 -4.41
CA ASP A 180 28.79 -4.18 -5.19
C ASP A 180 29.59 -3.68 -6.43
N THR A 181 30.91 -3.52 -6.31
CA THR A 181 31.82 -3.28 -7.44
C THR A 181 31.81 -4.44 -8.43
N SER A 182 31.79 -5.70 -7.97
CA SER A 182 31.76 -6.88 -8.86
C SER A 182 30.44 -7.03 -9.64
N LEU A 183 29.36 -6.42 -9.14
CA LEU A 183 28.08 -6.26 -9.85
C LEU A 183 28.05 -5.07 -10.81
N GLY A 184 29.10 -4.23 -10.83
CA GLY A 184 29.16 -3.02 -11.64
C GLY A 184 28.29 -1.86 -11.13
N LEU A 185 27.83 -1.90 -9.88
CA LEU A 185 26.97 -0.86 -9.31
C LEU A 185 27.66 0.52 -9.20
N ASP A 186 28.99 0.55 -9.13
CA ASP A 186 29.79 1.78 -9.14
C ASP A 186 29.90 2.41 -10.53
N SER A 187 29.86 1.60 -11.60
CA SER A 187 30.00 2.07 -12.99
C SER A 187 28.65 2.43 -13.62
N ASP A 188 27.59 1.70 -13.27
CA ASP A 188 26.21 2.05 -13.64
C ASP A 188 25.27 1.90 -12.43
N PRO A 189 25.10 2.97 -11.64
CA PRO A 189 24.34 2.92 -10.40
C PRO A 189 22.83 2.91 -10.63
N ARG A 190 22.31 2.84 -11.87
CA ARG A 190 20.86 2.90 -12.12
C ARG A 190 20.13 1.71 -11.48
N VAL A 191 19.02 1.98 -10.81
CA VAL A 191 18.07 0.95 -10.35
C VAL A 191 16.75 1.16 -11.08
N LEU A 192 16.36 0.12 -11.83
CA LEU A 192 15.30 0.14 -12.83
C LEU A 192 14.17 -0.78 -12.40
N LEU A 193 12.94 -0.32 -12.56
CA LEU A 193 11.69 -1.04 -12.32
C LEU A 193 11.21 -1.66 -13.62
N ASN A 194 10.90 -2.95 -13.60
CA ASN A 194 10.31 -3.66 -14.72
C ASN A 194 8.83 -3.28 -14.84
N VAL A 195 8.47 -2.52 -15.87
CA VAL A 195 7.07 -2.15 -16.13
C VAL A 195 6.37 -3.23 -16.96
N SER A 196 7.12 -4.13 -17.62
CA SER A 196 6.58 -5.21 -18.43
C SER A 196 5.88 -6.29 -17.59
N ALA A 197 6.50 -6.72 -16.48
CA ALA A 197 5.98 -7.77 -15.62
C ALA A 197 5.02 -7.26 -14.52
N PRO A 198 3.99 -8.03 -14.14
CA PRO A 198 3.19 -7.78 -12.92
C PRO A 198 4.00 -8.04 -11.64
N TRP A 199 3.90 -7.13 -10.67
CA TRP A 199 4.58 -7.22 -9.38
C TRP A 199 3.82 -6.47 -8.27
N SER A 200 4.14 -6.80 -7.02
CA SER A 200 3.66 -6.15 -5.80
C SER A 200 4.82 -5.42 -5.10
N GLY A 201 4.58 -4.21 -4.62
CA GLY A 201 5.59 -3.37 -3.97
C GLY A 201 5.06 -2.67 -2.72
N PHE A 202 5.86 -2.66 -1.66
CA PHE A 202 5.54 -1.97 -0.40
C PHE A 202 6.46 -0.76 -0.19
N ILE A 203 5.94 0.34 0.34
CA ILE A 203 6.70 1.56 0.61
C ILE A 203 6.37 2.02 2.03
N CYS A 204 7.38 2.12 2.91
CA CYS A 204 7.18 2.58 4.28
C CYS A 204 8.23 3.59 4.77
N GLY A 205 7.92 4.28 5.86
CA GLY A 205 8.75 5.36 6.42
C GLY A 205 7.91 6.49 7.02
N GLN A 206 8.50 7.28 7.93
CA GLN A 206 7.80 8.36 8.62
C GLN A 206 7.30 9.46 7.64
N GLN A 207 6.42 10.36 8.08
CA GLN A 207 6.00 11.51 7.27
C GLN A 207 7.21 12.33 6.76
N GLY A 208 7.14 12.82 5.52
CA GLY A 208 8.21 13.64 4.91
C GLY A 208 9.54 12.91 4.63
N SER A 209 9.56 11.57 4.66
CA SER A 209 10.78 10.78 4.40
C SER A 209 11.08 10.51 2.92
N GLY A 210 10.06 10.59 2.05
CA GLY A 210 10.18 10.30 0.60
C GLY A 210 9.18 9.28 0.04
N LYS A 211 8.28 8.70 0.85
CA LYS A 211 7.31 7.68 0.42
C LYS A 211 6.50 8.05 -0.83
N SER A 212 5.72 9.13 -0.75
CA SER A 212 4.82 9.61 -1.82
C SER A 212 5.61 10.02 -3.07
N HIS A 213 6.88 10.39 -2.89
CA HIS A 213 7.82 10.66 -3.97
C HIS A 213 8.26 9.39 -4.72
N SER A 214 8.60 8.32 -4.01
CA SER A 214 8.85 7.01 -4.64
C SER A 214 7.59 6.45 -5.30
N LEU A 215 6.41 6.60 -4.67
CA LEU A 215 5.13 6.21 -5.26
C LEU A 215 4.87 6.97 -6.57
N SER A 216 5.07 8.29 -6.58
CA SER A 216 4.92 9.12 -7.78
C SER A 216 5.90 8.71 -8.88
N CYS A 217 7.18 8.48 -8.57
CA CYS A 217 8.16 8.00 -9.56
C CYS A 217 7.78 6.64 -10.18
N ILE A 218 7.20 5.73 -9.38
CA ILE A 218 6.69 4.44 -9.84
C ILE A 218 5.48 4.63 -10.77
N LEU A 219 4.53 5.51 -10.41
CA LEU A 219 3.36 5.82 -11.22
C LEU A 219 3.74 6.50 -12.55
N GLU A 220 4.67 7.46 -12.54
CA GLU A 220 5.23 8.08 -13.75
C GLU A 220 5.77 7.01 -14.71
N ASN A 221 6.65 6.13 -14.23
CA ASN A 221 7.24 5.04 -15.03
C ASN A 221 6.18 4.11 -15.65
N CYS A 222 5.00 4.01 -15.05
CA CYS A 222 3.91 3.15 -15.52
C CYS A 222 2.91 3.87 -16.45
N LEU A 223 2.80 5.20 -16.39
CA LEU A 223 1.71 5.97 -17.01
C LEU A 223 2.16 6.93 -18.10
N VAL A 224 3.41 7.42 -18.09
CA VAL A 224 3.92 8.39 -19.07
C VAL A 224 5.30 8.01 -19.61
N SER A 225 5.47 8.13 -20.92
CA SER A 225 6.78 7.94 -21.56
C SER A 225 7.67 9.14 -21.26
N SER A 226 8.91 8.91 -20.83
CA SER A 226 9.83 9.95 -20.39
C SER A 226 11.30 9.49 -20.52
N PRO A 227 12.27 10.42 -20.50
CA PRO A 227 13.70 10.06 -20.50
C PRO A 227 14.15 9.20 -19.30
N ALA A 228 13.31 9.05 -18.27
CA ALA A 228 13.58 8.18 -17.13
C ALA A 228 13.38 6.69 -17.44
N GLY A 229 12.84 6.31 -18.61
CA GLY A 229 12.55 4.91 -18.91
C GLY A 229 12.23 4.62 -20.37
N HIS A 230 11.64 3.46 -20.60
CA HIS A 230 11.10 3.03 -21.89
C HIS A 230 9.68 2.49 -21.68
N LEU A 231 8.67 3.14 -22.28
CA LEU A 231 7.26 2.80 -22.10
C LEU A 231 6.56 2.76 -23.46
N ASN A 232 6.34 1.55 -23.98
CA ASN A 232 5.67 1.29 -25.27
C ASN A 232 4.14 1.28 -25.17
N LYS A 233 3.63 0.82 -24.03
CA LYS A 233 2.22 0.60 -23.72
C LYS A 233 2.00 1.05 -22.27
N ALA A 234 1.57 2.29 -22.10
CA ALA A 234 1.22 2.83 -20.79
C ALA A 234 0.18 1.95 -20.10
N LEU A 235 0.32 1.77 -18.79
CA LEU A 235 -0.68 1.13 -17.96
C LEU A 235 -1.86 2.09 -17.75
N SER A 236 -2.94 1.57 -17.17
CA SER A 236 -3.98 2.40 -16.56
C SER A 236 -3.79 2.39 -15.05
N GLY A 237 -3.87 3.57 -14.42
CA GLY A 237 -3.64 3.74 -12.99
C GLY A 237 -4.93 3.95 -12.21
N MET A 238 -5.02 3.32 -11.05
CA MET A 238 -5.97 3.67 -10.00
C MET A 238 -5.22 3.88 -8.68
N ILE A 239 -5.62 4.88 -7.90
CA ILE A 239 -5.07 5.15 -6.57
C ILE A 239 -6.18 5.38 -5.56
N PHE A 240 -6.09 4.72 -4.41
CA PHE A 240 -7.00 4.89 -3.29
C PHE A 240 -6.38 5.78 -2.23
N HIS A 241 -7.12 6.82 -1.84
CA HIS A 241 -6.73 7.77 -0.81
C HIS A 241 -7.95 8.06 0.09
N TRP A 242 -7.74 8.01 1.40
CA TRP A 242 -8.74 8.42 2.39
C TRP A 242 -8.01 9.07 3.56
N ASP A 243 -8.46 10.26 3.94
CA ASP A 243 -8.05 10.92 5.17
C ASP A 243 -9.21 11.12 6.14
N ARG A 244 -8.91 10.99 7.43
CA ARG A 244 -9.86 11.30 8.48
C ARG A 244 -10.06 12.81 8.51
N TYR A 245 -11.29 13.24 8.27
CA TYR A 245 -11.64 14.66 8.31
C TYR A 245 -11.29 15.30 9.67
N THR A 246 -10.37 16.27 9.65
CA THR A 246 -9.90 17.01 10.83
C THR A 246 -10.42 18.45 10.92
N GLY A 247 -10.93 19.01 9.81
CA GLY A 247 -11.44 20.37 9.75
C GLY A 247 -11.67 20.88 8.32
N TYR A 248 -12.44 21.96 8.17
CA TYR A 248 -12.82 22.48 6.84
C TYR A 248 -11.65 23.10 6.06
N SER A 249 -10.54 23.38 6.73
CA SER A 249 -9.33 24.02 6.18
C SER A 249 -8.12 23.08 6.07
N SER A 250 -8.21 21.84 6.53
CA SER A 250 -7.10 20.88 6.61
C SER A 250 -7.16 19.75 5.57
N HIS A 251 -7.80 20.00 4.42
CA HIS A 251 -7.93 19.02 3.35
C HIS A 251 -6.55 18.67 2.77
N GLN A 252 -6.03 17.49 3.11
CA GLN A 252 -4.91 16.88 2.39
C GLN A 252 -5.47 16.31 1.08
N ILE A 253 -4.96 16.81 -0.05
CA ILE A 253 -5.18 16.20 -1.36
C ILE A 253 -4.20 15.04 -1.55
N CYS A 254 -4.56 14.05 -2.37
CA CYS A 254 -3.62 13.03 -2.79
C CYS A 254 -2.52 13.66 -3.67
N GLU A 255 -1.25 13.56 -3.23
CA GLU A 255 -0.09 14.11 -3.97
C GLU A 255 0.01 13.58 -5.41
N ALA A 256 -0.52 12.39 -5.70
CA ALA A 256 -0.53 11.84 -7.04
C ALA A 256 -1.29 12.72 -8.06
N ALA A 257 -2.08 13.71 -7.64
CA ALA A 257 -2.66 14.69 -8.56
C ALA A 257 -1.62 15.60 -9.23
N TYR A 258 -0.44 15.80 -8.63
CA TYR A 258 0.66 16.53 -9.26
C TYR A 258 1.17 15.83 -10.54
N LEU A 259 0.90 14.54 -10.73
CA LEU A 259 1.18 13.81 -11.98
C LEU A 259 0.51 14.43 -13.21
N ALA A 260 -0.55 15.22 -13.03
CA ALA A 260 -1.14 16.02 -14.11
C ALA A 260 -0.16 17.03 -14.73
N THR A 261 0.80 17.55 -13.95
CA THR A 261 1.86 18.44 -14.46
C THR A 261 2.86 17.72 -15.38
N ALA A 262 3.02 16.40 -15.23
CA ALA A 262 3.81 15.55 -16.12
C ALA A 262 3.04 15.10 -17.38
N GLY A 263 1.86 15.67 -17.64
CA GLY A 263 1.03 15.36 -18.81
C GLY A 263 0.13 14.13 -18.66
N ILE A 264 0.06 13.50 -17.49
CA ILE A 264 -0.85 12.38 -17.23
C ILE A 264 -2.27 12.90 -17.06
N ASN A 265 -3.24 12.27 -17.74
CA ASN A 265 -4.65 12.63 -17.59
C ASN A 265 -5.18 12.11 -16.24
N VAL A 266 -5.22 12.99 -15.23
CA VAL A 266 -5.71 12.68 -13.88
C VAL A 266 -7.21 12.94 -13.78
N ARG A 267 -7.94 11.98 -13.21
CA ARG A 267 -9.35 12.07 -12.84
C ARG A 267 -9.46 11.81 -11.35
N VAL A 268 -10.32 12.53 -10.64
CA VAL A 268 -10.53 12.37 -9.19
C VAL A 268 -12.00 12.08 -8.93
N PHE A 269 -12.31 10.86 -8.51
CA PHE A 269 -13.61 10.51 -7.96
C PHE A 269 -13.64 10.86 -6.48
N VAL A 270 -14.66 11.61 -6.08
CA VAL A 270 -14.85 12.07 -4.70
C VAL A 270 -16.27 11.78 -4.20
N SER A 271 -16.44 11.65 -2.88
CA SER A 271 -17.77 11.47 -2.30
C SER A 271 -18.75 12.56 -2.77
N PRO A 272 -19.96 12.22 -3.27
CA PRO A 272 -20.93 13.20 -3.77
C PRO A 272 -21.31 14.28 -2.74
N SER A 273 -21.18 14.00 -1.45
CA SER A 273 -21.45 14.94 -0.34
C SER A 273 -20.32 15.93 -0.06
N ASN A 274 -19.11 15.75 -0.60
CA ASN A 274 -17.98 16.70 -0.46
C ASN A 274 -17.46 17.25 -1.82
N LEU A 275 -18.14 16.95 -2.93
CA LEU A 275 -17.72 17.29 -4.30
C LEU A 275 -17.22 18.74 -4.45
N ASN A 276 -18.00 19.73 -4.02
CA ASN A 276 -17.68 21.14 -4.23
C ASN A 276 -16.39 21.56 -3.51
N ARG A 277 -16.09 20.99 -2.33
CA ARG A 277 -14.86 21.30 -1.58
C ARG A 277 -13.65 20.65 -2.22
N MET A 278 -13.75 19.36 -2.54
CA MET A 278 -12.65 18.64 -3.17
C MET A 278 -12.34 19.20 -4.55
N LYS A 279 -13.36 19.62 -5.32
CA LYS A 279 -13.19 20.34 -6.58
C LYS A 279 -12.38 21.63 -6.38
N ALA A 280 -12.76 22.48 -5.42
CA ALA A 280 -12.00 23.68 -5.10
C ALA A 280 -10.57 23.40 -4.60
N ALA A 281 -10.34 22.30 -3.88
CA ALA A 281 -9.02 21.90 -3.40
C ALA A 281 -8.09 21.47 -4.56
N TYR A 282 -8.53 20.54 -5.41
CA TYR A 282 -7.75 20.06 -6.55
C TYR A 282 -7.61 21.10 -7.69
N GLU A 283 -8.63 21.93 -7.95
CA GLU A 283 -8.50 23.07 -8.89
C GLU A 283 -7.64 24.20 -8.31
N GLY A 284 -7.48 24.25 -6.98
CA GLY A 284 -6.69 25.24 -6.25
C GLY A 284 -5.17 25.01 -6.27
N ILE A 285 -4.70 23.84 -6.71
CA ILE A 285 -3.27 23.46 -6.74
C ILE A 285 -2.47 24.51 -7.53
N PRO A 286 -1.53 25.25 -6.90
CA PRO A 286 -0.85 26.40 -7.53
C PRO A 286 -0.22 26.10 -8.89
N GLU A 287 0.51 24.99 -8.97
CA GLU A 287 1.27 24.49 -10.12
C GLU A 287 0.36 24.12 -11.30
N LEU A 288 -0.90 23.78 -11.00
CA LEU A 288 -1.90 23.36 -11.99
C LEU A 288 -2.85 24.48 -12.41
N LYS A 289 -2.85 25.66 -11.76
CA LYS A 289 -3.76 26.78 -12.08
C LYS A 289 -3.77 27.18 -13.55
N ASN A 290 -2.60 27.11 -14.21
CA ASN A 290 -2.42 27.43 -15.62
C ASN A 290 -2.12 26.21 -16.50
N SER A 291 -2.15 24.99 -15.95
CA SER A 291 -1.94 23.76 -16.72
C SER A 291 -3.09 23.53 -17.71
N PRO A 292 -2.81 23.11 -18.97
CA PRO A 292 -3.85 22.63 -19.88
C PRO A 292 -4.41 21.27 -19.45
N ASN A 293 -3.67 20.51 -18.63
CA ASN A 293 -4.08 19.21 -18.11
C ASN A 293 -4.35 19.35 -16.60
N LYS A 294 -5.57 19.75 -16.24
CA LYS A 294 -6.03 19.85 -14.84
C LYS A 294 -6.71 18.54 -14.41
N PRO A 295 -6.55 18.10 -13.15
CA PRO A 295 -7.30 16.97 -12.60
C PRO A 295 -8.81 17.17 -12.75
N LEU A 296 -9.48 16.24 -13.43
CA LEU A 296 -10.93 16.27 -13.61
C LEU A 296 -11.62 15.71 -12.37
N VAL A 297 -12.17 16.58 -11.53
CA VAL A 297 -12.87 16.17 -10.29
C VAL A 297 -14.36 15.88 -10.58
N MET A 298 -14.79 14.67 -10.24
CA MET A 298 -16.14 14.15 -10.51
C MET A 298 -16.70 13.46 -9.25
N PRO A 299 -18.04 13.47 -9.05
CA PRO A 299 -18.64 12.66 -7.99
C PRO A 299 -18.48 11.17 -8.31
N LEU A 300 -18.13 10.37 -7.30
CA LEU A 300 -18.21 8.91 -7.39
C LEU A 300 -19.69 8.52 -7.52
N LEU A 301 -20.11 8.13 -8.72
CA LEU A 301 -21.46 7.66 -9.01
C LEU A 301 -21.40 6.44 -9.93
N PHE A 302 -22.21 5.44 -9.62
CA PHE A 302 -22.38 4.21 -10.38
C PHE A 302 -23.67 4.28 -11.22
N HIS A 303 -23.69 3.50 -12.30
CA HIS A 303 -24.86 3.32 -13.16
C HIS A 303 -25.27 1.85 -13.24
N ASP A 304 -26.51 1.58 -13.64
CA ASP A 304 -27.14 0.26 -13.67
C ASP A 304 -26.25 -0.88 -14.19
N LYS A 305 -25.48 -0.68 -15.28
CA LYS A 305 -24.61 -1.75 -15.84
C LYS A 305 -23.45 -2.14 -14.91
N GLN A 306 -23.06 -1.26 -14.00
CA GLN A 306 -22.04 -1.53 -12.97
C GLN A 306 -22.63 -2.19 -11.72
N LEU A 307 -23.96 -2.18 -11.56
CA LEU A 307 -24.62 -2.74 -10.38
C LEU A 307 -24.72 -4.26 -10.50
N ASN A 308 -24.32 -4.96 -9.44
CA ASN A 308 -24.56 -6.39 -9.28
C ASN A 308 -25.01 -6.63 -7.83
N VAL A 309 -25.43 -7.87 -7.52
CA VAL A 309 -25.92 -8.23 -6.19
C VAL A 309 -24.92 -7.82 -5.09
N LYS A 310 -23.65 -8.20 -5.23
CA LYS A 310 -22.59 -7.87 -4.25
C LYS A 310 -22.49 -6.36 -4.04
N ARG A 311 -22.31 -5.58 -5.11
CA ARG A 311 -22.12 -4.12 -5.06
C ARG A 311 -23.31 -3.40 -4.43
N MET A 312 -24.54 -3.83 -4.73
CA MET A 312 -25.72 -3.25 -4.10
C MET A 312 -25.75 -3.55 -2.59
N MET A 313 -25.52 -4.80 -2.17
CA MET A 313 -25.44 -5.16 -0.75
C MET A 313 -24.32 -4.38 -0.03
N THR A 314 -23.15 -4.26 -0.66
CA THR A 314 -22.00 -3.50 -0.14
C THR A 314 -22.31 -2.01 0.01
N MET A 315 -22.96 -1.35 -0.96
CA MET A 315 -23.38 0.05 -0.83
C MET A 315 -24.49 0.28 0.19
N MET A 316 -25.34 -0.73 0.42
CA MET A 316 -26.30 -0.74 1.53
C MET A 316 -25.63 -0.99 2.90
N GLY A 317 -24.30 -1.16 2.96
CA GLY A 317 -23.56 -1.46 4.17
C GLY A 317 -23.90 -2.83 4.76
N VAL A 318 -24.37 -3.78 3.95
CA VAL A 318 -24.68 -5.14 4.37
C VAL A 318 -23.45 -6.01 4.16
N HIS A 319 -23.01 -6.67 5.23
CA HIS A 319 -21.98 -7.70 5.16
C HIS A 319 -22.66 -9.06 5.02
N THR A 320 -22.18 -9.88 4.09
CA THR A 320 -22.73 -11.22 3.81
C THR A 320 -22.44 -12.24 4.90
N ASP A 321 -21.59 -11.87 5.85
CA ASP A 321 -20.97 -12.75 6.83
C ASP A 321 -21.60 -12.55 8.24
N GLU A 322 -22.71 -11.80 8.32
CA GLU A 322 -23.54 -11.73 9.53
C GLU A 322 -24.31 -13.05 9.70
N ASP A 323 -24.14 -13.74 10.85
CA ASP A 323 -24.77 -15.05 11.14
C ASP A 323 -26.32 -15.05 11.08
N ALA A 324 -26.95 -13.87 11.18
CA ALA A 324 -28.39 -13.70 11.15
C ALA A 324 -28.78 -12.31 10.56
N PRO A 325 -28.76 -12.13 9.22
CA PRO A 325 -29.13 -10.87 8.61
C PRO A 325 -30.61 -10.54 8.89
N PRO A 326 -30.98 -9.25 9.06
CA PRO A 326 -32.37 -8.86 9.28
C PRO A 326 -33.29 -9.32 8.14
N LEU A 327 -34.51 -9.78 8.44
CA LEU A 327 -35.42 -10.38 7.45
C LEU A 327 -35.68 -9.52 6.19
N TYR A 328 -35.61 -8.18 6.26
CA TYR A 328 -35.76 -7.34 5.07
C TYR A 328 -34.56 -7.43 4.10
N VAL A 329 -33.37 -7.73 4.63
CA VAL A 329 -32.13 -7.96 3.87
C VAL A 329 -32.25 -9.26 3.05
N GLU A 330 -32.82 -10.31 3.63
CA GLU A 330 -33.10 -11.57 2.90
C GLU A 330 -34.10 -11.35 1.75
N VAL A 331 -35.14 -10.54 1.96
CA VAL A 331 -36.10 -10.18 0.88
C VAL A 331 -35.41 -9.38 -0.23
N ILE A 332 -34.58 -8.40 0.11
CA ILE A 332 -33.75 -7.65 -0.85
C ILE A 332 -32.82 -8.60 -1.62
N LEU A 333 -32.13 -9.50 -0.92
CA LEU A 333 -31.19 -10.45 -1.50
C LEU A 333 -31.89 -11.45 -2.44
N ARG A 334 -33.11 -11.90 -2.11
CA ARG A 334 -33.97 -12.68 -3.02
C ARG A 334 -34.26 -11.90 -4.30
N ILE A 335 -34.81 -10.68 -4.20
CA ILE A 335 -35.13 -9.84 -5.37
C ILE A 335 -33.89 -9.63 -6.25
N LEU A 336 -32.73 -9.32 -5.65
CA LEU A 336 -31.49 -9.10 -6.39
C LEU A 336 -30.97 -10.37 -7.09
N ARG A 337 -31.16 -11.55 -6.49
CA ARG A 337 -30.84 -12.84 -7.12
C ARG A 337 -31.79 -13.14 -8.28
N ASP A 338 -33.09 -12.95 -8.10
CA ASP A 338 -34.11 -13.16 -9.13
C ASP A 338 -33.83 -12.24 -10.34
N MET A 339 -33.50 -10.97 -10.09
CA MET A 339 -33.10 -10.00 -11.12
C MET A 339 -31.79 -10.38 -11.83
N ALA A 340 -30.81 -10.93 -11.10
CA ALA A 340 -29.56 -11.39 -11.68
C ALA A 340 -29.78 -12.60 -12.60
N GLN A 341 -30.63 -13.55 -12.21
CA GLN A 341 -31.04 -14.68 -13.06
C GLN A 341 -31.80 -14.18 -14.29
N ASP A 342 -32.79 -13.29 -14.10
CA ASP A 342 -33.55 -12.62 -15.17
C ASP A 342 -32.65 -11.98 -16.23
N ASN A 343 -31.52 -11.39 -15.81
CA ASN A 343 -30.57 -10.73 -16.69
C ASN A 343 -29.57 -11.71 -17.33
N GLN A 344 -29.17 -12.76 -16.63
CA GLN A 344 -28.36 -13.85 -17.19
C GLN A 344 -29.10 -14.56 -18.33
N GLU A 345 -30.37 -14.92 -18.13
CA GLU A 345 -31.22 -15.53 -19.17
C GLU A 345 -31.42 -14.63 -20.39
N LYS A 346 -31.40 -13.30 -20.20
CA LYS A 346 -31.58 -12.28 -21.25
C LYS A 346 -30.26 -11.74 -21.80
N ASN A 347 -29.12 -12.28 -21.38
CA ASN A 347 -27.77 -11.83 -21.70
C ASN A 347 -27.59 -10.29 -21.55
N ARG A 348 -27.94 -9.76 -20.38
CA ARG A 348 -27.86 -8.34 -20.00
C ARG A 348 -26.88 -8.13 -18.86
N ASP A 349 -26.03 -7.11 -19.00
CA ASP A 349 -25.09 -6.72 -17.94
C ASP A 349 -25.74 -5.81 -16.90
N GLY A 350 -25.38 -6.05 -15.64
CA GLY A 350 -25.74 -5.23 -14.48
C GLY A 350 -27.14 -5.45 -13.92
N LEU A 351 -27.66 -4.46 -13.17
CA LEU A 351 -28.98 -4.47 -12.54
C LEU A 351 -29.63 -3.08 -12.67
N ASN A 352 -30.87 -3.03 -13.15
CA ASN A 352 -31.62 -1.78 -13.26
C ASN A 352 -32.20 -1.38 -11.89
N TYR A 353 -31.81 -0.22 -11.37
CA TYR A 353 -32.21 0.16 -10.01
C TYR A 353 -33.72 0.48 -9.90
N GLU A 354 -34.35 0.98 -10.96
CA GLU A 354 -35.78 1.29 -10.94
C GLU A 354 -36.66 0.02 -10.96
N ASP A 355 -36.25 -1.04 -11.67
CA ASP A 355 -36.87 -2.37 -11.59
C ASP A 355 -36.72 -2.95 -10.19
N PHE A 356 -35.53 -2.83 -9.57
CA PHE A 356 -35.34 -3.21 -8.17
C PHE A 356 -36.28 -2.45 -7.23
N ARG A 357 -36.40 -1.13 -7.36
CA ARG A 357 -37.34 -0.32 -6.55
C ARG A 357 -38.79 -0.73 -6.79
N ALA A 358 -39.19 -1.00 -8.04
CA ALA A 358 -40.54 -1.45 -8.39
C ALA A 358 -40.87 -2.81 -7.76
N ARG A 359 -39.97 -3.79 -7.83
CA ARG A 359 -40.13 -5.11 -7.18
C ARG A 359 -40.18 -4.98 -5.67
N LEU A 360 -39.29 -4.18 -5.07
CA LEU A 360 -39.25 -3.97 -3.62
C LEU A 360 -40.54 -3.34 -3.08
N ALA A 361 -41.18 -2.45 -3.86
CA ALA A 361 -42.46 -1.83 -3.49
C ALA A 361 -43.67 -2.80 -3.51
N MET A 362 -43.55 -3.99 -4.11
CA MET A 362 -44.60 -5.02 -4.09
C MET A 362 -44.57 -5.86 -2.80
N GLU A 363 -43.45 -5.89 -2.09
CA GLU A 363 -43.25 -6.68 -0.87
C GLU A 363 -43.95 -6.06 0.35
N GLN A 364 -44.36 -6.92 1.29
CA GLN A 364 -45.05 -6.51 2.52
C GLN A 364 -44.09 -6.44 3.71
N PHE A 365 -43.50 -5.26 3.93
CA PHE A 365 -42.62 -5.00 5.07
C PHE A 365 -43.36 -4.51 6.31
N THR A 366 -42.94 -5.00 7.48
CA THR A 366 -43.41 -4.47 8.76
C THR A 366 -42.86 -3.05 9.01
N GLY A 367 -43.58 -2.26 9.83
CA GLY A 367 -43.13 -0.91 10.19
C GLY A 367 -41.74 -0.86 10.85
N GLN A 368 -41.31 -1.93 11.52
CA GLN A 368 -39.98 -2.05 12.12
C GLN A 368 -38.87 -2.31 11.10
N GLN A 369 -39.18 -2.95 9.97
CA GLN A 369 -38.22 -3.18 8.87
C GLN A 369 -38.00 -1.92 8.02
N ASN A 370 -39.06 -1.13 7.79
CA ASN A 370 -39.03 0.02 6.90
C ASN A 370 -37.98 1.10 7.27
N GLY A 371 -37.78 1.37 8.55
CA GLY A 371 -36.80 2.38 9.01
C GLY A 371 -35.35 2.02 8.64
N PRO A 372 -34.80 0.89 9.15
CA PRO A 372 -33.46 0.44 8.80
C PRO A 372 -33.26 0.20 7.30
N MET A 373 -34.26 -0.37 6.62
CA MET A 373 -34.22 -0.56 5.17
C MET A 373 -34.06 0.77 4.42
N LYS A 374 -34.85 1.78 4.77
CA LYS A 374 -34.77 3.11 4.14
C LYS A 374 -33.40 3.75 4.32
N LEU A 375 -32.80 3.67 5.51
CA LEU A 375 -31.45 4.20 5.74
C LEU A 375 -30.39 3.53 4.86
N ARG A 376 -30.49 2.21 4.64
CA ARG A 376 -29.57 1.49 3.75
C ARG A 376 -29.78 1.85 2.27
N LEU A 377 -31.04 2.03 1.84
CA LEU A 377 -31.36 2.50 0.49
C LEU A 377 -30.89 3.95 0.28
N ASP A 378 -31.12 4.86 1.22
CA ASP A 378 -30.64 6.25 1.16
C ASP A 378 -29.11 6.33 1.00
N LEU A 379 -28.36 5.44 1.66
CA LEU A 379 -26.90 5.31 1.48
C LEU A 379 -26.53 4.87 0.07
N LEU A 380 -27.15 3.79 -0.44
CA LEU A 380 -26.92 3.29 -1.80
C LEU A 380 -27.29 4.34 -2.86
N GLU A 381 -28.45 4.97 -2.75
CA GLU A 381 -28.93 6.00 -3.68
C GLU A 381 -28.01 7.23 -3.73
N SER A 382 -27.30 7.54 -2.64
CA SER A 382 -26.33 8.65 -2.61
C SER A 382 -25.15 8.46 -3.57
N PHE A 383 -24.86 7.21 -3.98
CA PHE A 383 -23.82 6.84 -4.96
C PHE A 383 -24.40 6.40 -6.32
N LEU A 384 -25.70 6.52 -6.57
CA LEU A 384 -26.31 6.22 -7.87
C LEU A 384 -26.64 7.49 -8.67
N ARG A 385 -26.49 7.40 -9.99
CA ARG A 385 -27.04 8.40 -10.93
C ARG A 385 -28.28 7.86 -11.64
N ALA A 386 -29.18 8.75 -12.04
CA ALA A 386 -30.32 8.39 -12.86
C ALA A 386 -29.87 7.85 -14.23
N THR A 387 -30.49 6.77 -14.72
CA THR A 387 -30.32 6.34 -16.11
C THR A 387 -31.09 7.28 -17.04
N GLY A 388 -30.35 8.04 -17.86
CA GLY A 388 -30.95 9.00 -18.78
C GLY A 388 -31.66 8.31 -19.93
N ASN A 389 -32.99 8.46 -20.01
CA ASN A 389 -33.70 8.35 -21.29
C ASN A 389 -33.06 9.33 -22.27
N SER A 390 -32.38 8.82 -23.29
CA SER A 390 -31.57 9.60 -24.23
C SER A 390 -32.42 10.35 -25.27
N GLN A 391 -33.36 11.18 -24.81
CA GLN A 391 -34.21 12.03 -25.64
C GLN A 391 -34.46 13.40 -25.00
N SER A 392 -33.51 14.32 -25.18
CA SER A 392 -33.78 15.72 -25.54
C SER A 392 -32.47 16.44 -25.81
N GLN A 393 -32.17 16.68 -27.09
CA GLN A 393 -31.14 17.64 -27.47
C GLN A 393 -31.69 19.05 -27.22
N SER A 394 -31.39 19.63 -26.05
CA SER A 394 -31.48 21.07 -25.84
C SER A 394 -30.08 21.67 -26.00
N GLN A 395 -29.93 22.52 -27.02
CA GLN A 395 -28.72 23.34 -27.19
C GLN A 395 -28.52 24.24 -25.96
N PRO A 396 -27.28 24.65 -25.63
CA PRO A 396 -27.07 25.65 -24.59
C PRO A 396 -27.81 26.94 -24.96
N PRO A 397 -28.49 27.60 -23.99
CA PRO A 397 -29.17 28.85 -24.27
C PRO A 397 -28.15 29.94 -24.65
N PRO A 398 -28.47 30.82 -25.62
CA PRO A 398 -27.54 31.88 -26.03
C PRO A 398 -27.29 32.88 -24.90
N LEU A 399 -26.03 33.31 -24.80
CA LEU A 399 -25.55 34.32 -23.84
C LEU A 399 -26.40 35.58 -23.91
N SER A 400 -27.22 35.79 -22.88
CA SER A 400 -28.03 36.99 -22.69
C SER A 400 -27.34 37.94 -21.72
N GLN A 401 -27.18 39.19 -22.12
CA GLN A 401 -26.52 40.24 -21.34
C GLN A 401 -27.35 40.68 -20.11
N PRO A 402 -26.74 41.27 -19.07
CA PRO A 402 -27.43 41.55 -17.81
C PRO A 402 -28.34 42.78 -17.91
N GLN A 403 -29.58 42.65 -17.42
CA GLN A 403 -30.43 43.78 -17.06
C GLN A 403 -30.97 43.66 -15.63
N SER A 404 -31.47 44.78 -15.11
CA SER A 404 -31.24 45.20 -13.73
C SER A 404 -32.45 45.15 -12.80
N GLN A 405 -32.12 44.93 -11.52
CA GLN A 405 -32.86 45.29 -10.29
C GLN A 405 -34.07 44.43 -9.84
N PRO A 406 -34.29 44.33 -8.50
CA PRO A 406 -35.29 43.44 -7.91
C PRO A 406 -36.60 44.16 -7.54
N GLN A 407 -37.71 43.43 -7.56
CA GLN A 407 -38.96 43.85 -6.91
C GLN A 407 -39.44 42.81 -5.87
N SER A 408 -40.00 43.32 -4.78
CA SER A 408 -40.22 42.62 -3.53
C SER A 408 -41.45 41.69 -3.52
N GLN A 409 -41.24 40.38 -3.32
CA GLN A 409 -42.33 39.45 -2.96
C GLN A 409 -42.55 39.43 -1.44
N TRP A 410 -43.33 40.39 -0.92
CA TRP A 410 -43.79 40.41 0.48
C TRP A 410 -45.31 40.64 0.61
N SER A 411 -46.09 40.21 -0.37
CA SER A 411 -47.54 40.45 -0.42
C SER A 411 -48.33 39.32 -1.08
N GLN A 412 -48.21 38.08 -0.57
CA GLN A 412 -49.13 36.98 -0.91
C GLN A 412 -49.17 35.86 0.17
N ARG A 413 -49.32 36.25 1.44
CA ARG A 413 -49.36 35.30 2.59
C ARG A 413 -50.53 35.51 3.56
N GLN A 414 -51.69 35.91 3.06
CA GLN A 414 -52.94 36.02 3.84
C GLN A 414 -54.17 35.52 3.06
N SER A 415 -54.27 34.21 2.82
CA SER A 415 -55.52 33.56 2.41
C SER A 415 -55.50 32.03 2.53
N GLN A 416 -55.14 31.48 3.71
CA GLN A 416 -55.34 30.04 4.00
C GLN A 416 -55.37 29.70 5.51
N HIS A 417 -56.17 30.44 6.27
CA HIS A 417 -56.59 30.06 7.62
C HIS A 417 -58.10 29.89 7.68
N GLN A 418 -58.60 28.75 7.16
CA GLN A 418 -59.88 28.13 7.53
C GLN A 418 -60.03 26.77 6.82
N ASN A 419 -59.65 25.70 7.51
CA ASN A 419 -60.27 24.37 7.44
C ASN A 419 -59.52 23.42 8.39
N SER A 420 -59.96 23.41 9.65
CA SER A 420 -59.38 22.60 10.72
C SER A 420 -60.42 21.69 11.36
N GLN A 421 -60.97 20.76 10.56
CA GLN A 421 -61.61 19.54 11.07
C GLN A 421 -61.28 18.35 10.15
N GLY A 422 -61.08 17.17 10.75
CA GLY A 422 -61.07 15.91 10.00
C GLY A 422 -59.75 15.46 9.34
N ARG A 423 -58.57 15.68 9.95
CA ARG A 423 -57.39 14.88 9.56
C ARG A 423 -57.55 13.43 10.03
N ARG A 424 -58.16 12.61 9.19
CA ARG A 424 -57.97 11.16 9.20
C ARG A 424 -56.47 10.90 9.15
N PHE A 425 -55.93 10.06 10.04
CA PHE A 425 -54.55 9.59 9.92
C PHE A 425 -54.48 8.65 8.71
N GLU A 426 -54.26 9.23 7.53
CA GLU A 426 -53.79 8.46 6.38
C GLU A 426 -52.44 7.86 6.75
N LYS A 427 -52.32 6.54 6.59
CA LYS A 427 -51.03 5.86 6.66
C LYS A 427 -50.18 6.45 5.53
N ARG A 428 -49.20 7.28 5.88
CA ARG A 428 -48.15 7.68 4.93
C ARG A 428 -47.36 6.43 4.59
N ASP A 429 -47.43 5.98 3.34
CA ASP A 429 -46.54 4.93 2.85
C ASP A 429 -45.08 5.42 2.98
N PRO A 430 -44.22 4.73 3.75
CA PRO A 430 -42.86 5.20 4.01
C PRO A 430 -41.96 5.21 2.75
N ILE A 431 -42.41 4.53 1.70
CA ILE A 431 -41.80 4.43 0.37
C ILE A 431 -42.20 5.61 -0.54
N ALA A 432 -43.31 6.32 -0.26
CA ALA A 432 -43.92 7.24 -1.24
C ALA A 432 -43.21 8.60 -1.45
N GLU A 433 -42.31 9.02 -0.54
CA GLU A 433 -41.44 10.20 -0.75
C GLU A 433 -40.11 9.77 -1.38
N ILE A 434 -40.17 9.31 -2.63
CA ILE A 434 -39.00 8.93 -3.44
C ILE A 434 -38.30 10.21 -3.89
N LYS A 435 -37.03 10.39 -3.49
CA LYS A 435 -36.17 11.38 -4.14
C LYS A 435 -35.71 10.83 -5.49
N PRO A 436 -35.79 11.60 -6.59
CA PRO A 436 -35.21 11.17 -7.85
C PRO A 436 -33.70 10.97 -7.68
N LEU A 437 -33.15 9.94 -8.34
CA LEU A 437 -31.70 9.75 -8.39
C LEU A 437 -31.02 10.99 -8.98
N LYS A 438 -29.73 11.18 -8.64
CA LYS A 438 -28.98 12.35 -9.09
C LYS A 438 -28.92 12.37 -10.62
N GLN A 439 -29.63 13.32 -11.21
CA GLN A 439 -29.66 13.53 -12.65
C GLN A 439 -28.42 14.34 -13.05
N LEU A 440 -27.54 13.71 -13.82
CA LEU A 440 -26.39 14.36 -14.43
C LEU A 440 -26.79 14.95 -15.79
N SER A 441 -26.14 16.05 -16.19
CA SER A 441 -26.20 16.50 -17.57
C SER A 441 -25.54 15.49 -18.52
N TYR A 442 -25.85 15.59 -19.81
CA TYR A 442 -25.26 14.72 -20.85
C TYR A 442 -23.72 14.76 -20.86
N TRP A 443 -23.12 15.94 -20.64
CA TRP A 443 -21.66 16.09 -20.61
C TRP A 443 -21.04 15.47 -19.34
N GLU A 444 -21.67 15.62 -18.18
CA GLU A 444 -21.23 14.97 -16.93
C GLU A 444 -21.33 13.45 -17.03
N SER A 445 -22.43 12.93 -17.60
CA SER A 445 -22.61 11.49 -17.80
C SER A 445 -21.54 10.93 -18.72
N ASN A 446 -21.30 11.56 -19.86
CA ASN A 446 -20.25 11.14 -20.81
C ASN A 446 -18.84 11.20 -20.21
N GLN A 447 -18.52 12.23 -19.42
CA GLN A 447 -17.23 12.34 -18.74
C GLN A 447 -17.04 11.23 -17.71
N LEU A 448 -18.07 10.94 -16.91
CA LEU A 448 -18.07 9.85 -15.94
C LEU A 448 -17.96 8.47 -16.61
N ASP A 449 -18.63 8.27 -17.75
CA ASP A 449 -18.53 7.03 -18.54
C ASP A 449 -17.13 6.85 -19.13
N ALA A 450 -16.52 7.92 -19.65
CA ALA A 450 -15.14 7.92 -20.11
C ALA A 450 -14.12 7.77 -18.97
N ALA A 451 -14.48 8.14 -17.74
CA ALA A 451 -13.66 7.92 -16.55
C ALA A 451 -13.60 6.44 -16.17
N TRP A 452 -14.74 5.75 -16.19
CA TRP A 452 -14.88 4.31 -15.91
C TRP A 452 -14.30 3.40 -17.01
N GLN A 453 -13.90 3.93 -18.17
CA GLN A 453 -13.22 3.16 -19.23
C GLN A 453 -11.74 2.87 -18.93
N PHE A 454 -11.13 3.53 -17.93
CA PHE A 454 -9.73 3.32 -17.52
C PHE A 454 -8.76 3.18 -18.70
N LYS A 455 -8.64 4.24 -19.51
CA LYS A 455 -7.80 4.23 -20.72
C LYS A 455 -6.30 4.19 -20.37
N PRO A 456 -5.45 3.61 -21.24
CA PRO A 456 -4.00 3.64 -21.08
C PRO A 456 -3.47 5.08 -20.89
N GLY A 457 -2.48 5.26 -20.01
CA GLY A 457 -1.88 6.57 -19.73
C GLY A 457 -2.76 7.53 -18.93
N THR A 458 -3.79 7.00 -18.23
CA THR A 458 -4.66 7.80 -17.36
C THR A 458 -4.56 7.33 -15.91
N LEU A 459 -4.74 8.26 -14.96
CA LEU A 459 -4.81 7.99 -13.53
C LEU A 459 -6.21 8.32 -13.00
N THR A 460 -6.84 7.38 -12.31
CA THR A 460 -8.06 7.62 -11.53
C THR A 460 -7.72 7.60 -10.04
N ILE A 461 -7.79 8.75 -9.39
CA ILE A 461 -7.76 8.88 -7.93
C ILE A 461 -9.18 8.65 -7.42
N VAL A 462 -9.36 7.76 -6.44
CA VAL A 462 -10.59 7.68 -5.65
C VAL A 462 -10.25 8.24 -4.27
N ASP A 463 -10.66 9.48 -4.04
CA ASP A 463 -10.39 10.24 -2.83
C ASP A 463 -11.69 10.36 -2.03
N LEU A 464 -11.81 9.52 -0.99
CA LEU A 464 -13.01 9.43 -0.16
C LEU A 464 -12.90 10.26 1.12
N SER A 465 -11.94 11.19 1.19
CA SER A 465 -11.72 12.10 2.32
C SER A 465 -12.93 13.04 2.48
N CYS A 466 -13.88 12.63 3.32
CA CYS A 466 -15.20 13.26 3.45
C CYS A 466 -15.68 13.17 4.90
N PRO A 467 -16.22 14.25 5.49
CA PRO A 467 -16.78 14.24 6.85
C PRO A 467 -17.98 13.29 7.05
N PHE A 468 -18.51 12.72 5.97
CA PHE A 468 -19.66 11.81 5.96
C PHE A 468 -19.34 10.39 5.45
N VAL A 469 -18.06 10.08 5.19
CA VAL A 469 -17.62 8.74 4.79
C VAL A 469 -16.62 8.24 5.82
N ASP A 470 -17.05 7.26 6.63
CA ASP A 470 -16.17 6.59 7.57
C ASP A 470 -15.27 5.55 6.88
N GLU A 471 -14.39 4.92 7.65
CA GLU A 471 -13.43 3.93 7.15
C GLU A 471 -14.13 2.71 6.51
N ASN A 472 -15.21 2.20 7.13
CA ASN A 472 -15.93 1.04 6.61
C ASN A 472 -16.58 1.36 5.26
N ALA A 473 -17.24 2.51 5.14
CA ALA A 473 -17.84 2.97 3.89
C ALA A 473 -16.76 3.25 2.82
N ALA A 474 -15.60 3.81 3.21
CA ALA A 474 -14.48 4.01 2.29
C ALA A 474 -13.95 2.69 1.73
N CYS A 475 -13.65 1.71 2.59
CA CYS A 475 -13.19 0.38 2.18
C CYS A 475 -14.21 -0.35 1.32
N ALA A 476 -15.50 -0.28 1.66
CA ALA A 476 -16.59 -0.84 0.86
C ALA A 476 -16.65 -0.23 -0.56
N LEU A 477 -16.49 1.09 -0.69
CA LEU A 477 -16.44 1.78 -1.98
C LEU A 477 -15.13 1.50 -2.74
N PHE A 478 -14.00 1.33 -2.05
CA PHE A 478 -12.72 0.92 -2.66
C PHE A 478 -12.82 -0.50 -3.24
N SER A 479 -13.44 -1.46 -2.54
CA SER A 479 -13.77 -2.79 -3.10
C SER A 479 -14.54 -2.67 -4.41
N ILE A 480 -15.63 -1.90 -4.44
CA ILE A 480 -16.44 -1.72 -5.67
C ILE A 480 -15.61 -1.10 -6.81
N CYS A 481 -14.80 -0.07 -6.50
CA CYS A 481 -13.92 0.55 -7.50
C CYS A 481 -12.83 -0.40 -8.00
N LEU A 482 -12.29 -1.25 -7.12
CA LEU A 482 -11.26 -2.24 -7.42
C LEU A 482 -11.80 -3.32 -8.37
N GLU A 483 -12.98 -3.87 -8.09
CA GLU A 483 -13.63 -4.82 -8.99
C GLU A 483 -13.83 -4.21 -10.39
N LEU A 484 -14.43 -3.02 -10.47
CA LEU A 484 -14.69 -2.31 -11.73
C LEU A 484 -13.41 -2.05 -12.53
N PHE A 485 -12.32 -1.69 -11.86
CA PHE A 485 -11.01 -1.49 -12.47
C PHE A 485 -10.39 -2.77 -13.06
N LEU A 486 -10.86 -3.92 -12.56
CA LEU A 486 -10.38 -5.25 -12.88
C LEU A 486 -11.36 -6.07 -13.76
N GLU A 487 -12.51 -5.53 -14.16
CA GLU A 487 -13.46 -6.24 -15.04
C GLU A 487 -12.97 -6.32 -16.49
N ASP A 488 -12.89 -5.20 -17.22
CA ASP A 488 -12.36 -5.18 -18.60
C ASP A 488 -10.86 -4.88 -18.59
N ARG A 489 -10.08 -5.81 -19.16
CA ARG A 489 -8.60 -5.75 -19.25
C ARG A 489 -8.07 -5.86 -20.67
N SER A 490 -8.96 -5.91 -21.66
CA SER A 490 -8.61 -6.09 -23.08
C SER A 490 -7.73 -4.96 -23.62
N SER A 491 -7.75 -3.78 -22.98
CA SER A 491 -7.13 -2.54 -23.44
C SER A 491 -5.74 -2.22 -22.87
N SER A 492 -5.43 -2.60 -21.62
CA SER A 492 -4.10 -2.39 -21.01
C SER A 492 -3.90 -3.13 -19.68
N GLY A 493 -2.62 -3.32 -19.30
CA GLY A 493 -2.27 -3.71 -17.95
C GLY A 493 -2.62 -2.63 -16.92
N ARG A 494 -2.81 -3.05 -15.67
CA ARG A 494 -3.27 -2.17 -14.58
C ARG A 494 -2.15 -1.89 -13.57
N ILE A 495 -2.18 -0.72 -12.94
CA ILE A 495 -1.46 -0.43 -11.69
C ILE A 495 -2.43 0.14 -10.66
N LEU A 496 -2.48 -0.50 -9.49
CA LEU A 496 -3.22 -0.07 -8.32
C LEU A 496 -2.23 0.49 -7.29
N ALA A 497 -2.52 1.66 -6.75
CA ALA A 497 -1.80 2.27 -5.64
C ALA A 497 -2.71 2.47 -4.44
N LEU A 498 -2.20 2.22 -3.25
CA LEU A 498 -2.82 2.61 -1.98
C LEU A 498 -1.90 3.64 -1.34
N ASP A 499 -2.43 4.85 -1.12
CA ASP A 499 -1.69 5.98 -0.57
C ASP A 499 -2.02 6.17 0.91
N GLU A 500 -1.01 6.44 1.73
CA GLU A 500 -1.12 6.55 3.18
C GLU A 500 -1.96 5.43 3.83
N ALA A 501 -1.80 4.18 3.37
CA ALA A 501 -2.72 3.06 3.60
C ALA A 501 -3.06 2.76 5.07
N HIS A 502 -2.18 3.06 6.03
CA HIS A 502 -2.50 3.01 7.48
C HIS A 502 -3.73 3.83 7.92
N LYS A 503 -4.18 4.82 7.13
CA LYS A 503 -5.38 5.58 7.43
C LYS A 503 -6.67 4.75 7.28
N PHE A 504 -6.68 3.71 6.43
CA PHE A 504 -7.88 2.92 6.12
C PHE A 504 -7.69 1.40 6.08
N LEU A 505 -6.46 0.87 6.10
CA LEU A 505 -6.18 -0.55 6.34
C LEU A 505 -5.96 -0.79 7.84
N THR A 506 -7.01 -0.55 8.64
CA THR A 506 -6.99 -0.83 10.10
C THR A 506 -7.64 -2.18 10.43
N GLY A 507 -8.02 -2.40 11.68
CA GLY A 507 -8.76 -3.59 12.13
C GLY A 507 -10.29 -3.50 11.97
N SER A 508 -10.82 -2.53 11.24
CA SER A 508 -12.27 -2.43 10.99
C SER A 508 -12.77 -3.57 10.07
N THR A 509 -14.05 -3.95 10.18
CA THR A 509 -14.63 -5.02 9.36
C THR A 509 -14.49 -4.75 7.86
N GLY A 510 -14.71 -3.50 7.43
CA GLY A 510 -14.51 -3.08 6.06
C GLY A 510 -13.05 -3.16 5.62
N ALA A 511 -12.11 -2.72 6.47
CA ALA A 511 -10.67 -2.81 6.19
C ALA A 511 -10.16 -4.25 6.11
N ILE A 512 -10.67 -5.16 6.95
CA ILE A 512 -10.34 -6.59 6.90
C ILE A 512 -10.84 -7.20 5.58
N GLY A 513 -12.11 -6.98 5.22
CA GLY A 513 -12.67 -7.50 3.96
C GLY A 513 -11.93 -6.97 2.72
N PHE A 514 -11.63 -5.68 2.70
CA PHE A 514 -10.84 -5.07 1.63
C PHE A 514 -9.38 -5.57 1.60
N THR A 515 -8.78 -5.83 2.77
CA THR A 515 -7.44 -6.46 2.86
C THR A 515 -7.42 -7.86 2.27
N GLU A 516 -8.44 -8.69 2.52
CA GLU A 516 -8.54 -10.01 1.88
C GLU A 516 -8.65 -9.91 0.36
N GLU A 517 -9.43 -8.94 -0.15
CA GLU A 517 -9.56 -8.71 -1.60
C GLU A 517 -8.21 -8.30 -2.23
N LEU A 518 -7.47 -7.39 -1.59
CA LEU A 518 -6.11 -7.02 -2.02
C LEU A 518 -5.15 -8.21 -2.01
N LEU A 519 -5.23 -9.10 -1.01
CA LEU A 519 -4.42 -10.32 -0.96
C LEU A 519 -4.75 -11.27 -2.12
N GLN A 520 -6.02 -11.38 -2.52
CA GLN A 520 -6.39 -12.16 -3.73
C GLN A 520 -5.85 -11.50 -5.01
N VAL A 521 -5.95 -10.18 -5.15
CA VAL A 521 -5.42 -9.44 -6.30
C VAL A 521 -3.90 -9.61 -6.42
N ILE A 522 -3.16 -9.53 -5.31
CA ILE A 522 -1.69 -9.74 -5.30
C ILE A 522 -1.35 -11.20 -5.63
N ARG A 523 -2.04 -12.18 -5.05
CA ARG A 523 -1.82 -13.62 -5.36
C ARG A 523 -2.05 -13.94 -6.84
N GLN A 524 -3.05 -13.32 -7.45
CA GLN A 524 -3.41 -13.55 -8.85
C GLN A 524 -2.73 -12.58 -9.82
N GLN A 525 -1.89 -11.65 -9.35
CA GLN A 525 -1.40 -10.48 -10.10
C GLN A 525 -0.87 -10.78 -11.51
N ARG A 526 -0.26 -11.95 -11.71
CA ARG A 526 0.23 -12.44 -13.01
C ARG A 526 -0.89 -12.73 -14.01
N HIS A 527 -1.94 -13.46 -13.60
CA HIS A 527 -3.14 -13.67 -14.41
C HIS A 527 -3.93 -12.37 -14.61
N LEU A 528 -3.88 -11.50 -13.59
CA LEU A 528 -4.62 -10.24 -13.57
C LEU A 528 -3.96 -9.14 -14.42
N GLY A 529 -2.69 -9.25 -14.77
CA GLY A 529 -1.92 -8.19 -15.45
C GLY A 529 -1.67 -6.94 -14.59
N THR A 530 -1.88 -7.05 -13.28
CA THR A 530 -1.96 -5.94 -12.32
C THR A 530 -0.66 -5.76 -11.55
N ARG A 531 -0.23 -4.51 -11.35
CA ARG A 531 0.78 -4.15 -10.34
C ARG A 531 0.09 -3.54 -9.13
N VAL A 532 0.57 -3.83 -7.93
CA VAL A 532 0.01 -3.28 -6.69
C VAL A 532 1.12 -2.58 -5.90
N VAL A 533 0.89 -1.32 -5.52
CA VAL A 533 1.81 -0.53 -4.69
C VAL A 533 1.10 -0.12 -3.42
N ILE A 534 1.66 -0.42 -2.26
CA ILE A 534 1.10 -0.05 -0.96
C ILE A 534 2.08 0.91 -0.27
N ALA A 535 1.70 2.19 -0.17
CA ALA A 535 2.47 3.20 0.55
C ALA A 535 1.81 3.49 1.91
N THR A 536 2.59 3.44 2.99
CA THR A 536 2.08 3.59 4.36
C THR A 536 3.13 4.21 5.28
N GLN A 537 2.74 4.97 6.30
CA GLN A 537 3.70 5.35 7.34
C GLN A 537 4.08 4.15 8.21
N GLU A 538 3.08 3.34 8.53
CA GLU A 538 3.18 2.21 9.45
C GLU A 538 3.30 0.89 8.67
N PRO A 539 4.42 0.16 8.76
CA PRO A 539 4.54 -1.17 8.14
C PRO A 539 3.76 -2.25 8.90
N THR A 540 3.19 -1.93 10.06
CA THR A 540 2.41 -2.82 10.93
C THR A 540 0.99 -3.11 10.42
N ILE A 541 0.51 -2.42 9.38
CA ILE A 541 -0.88 -2.50 8.89
C ILE A 541 -1.34 -3.92 8.55
N SER A 542 -0.47 -4.73 7.92
CA SER A 542 -0.76 -6.12 7.59
C SER A 542 0.54 -6.84 7.22
N PRO A 543 1.07 -7.69 8.09
CA PRO A 543 2.20 -8.56 7.76
C PRO A 543 1.92 -9.37 6.48
N ARG A 544 0.70 -9.89 6.31
CA ARG A 544 0.29 -10.69 5.13
C ARG A 544 0.42 -9.92 3.81
N LEU A 545 0.15 -8.61 3.79
CA LEU A 545 0.36 -7.79 2.58
C LEU A 545 1.85 -7.59 2.30
N LEU A 546 2.65 -7.34 3.33
CA LEU A 546 4.11 -7.16 3.23
C LEU A 546 4.83 -8.46 2.80
N GLU A 547 4.36 -9.62 3.28
CA GLU A 547 4.86 -10.97 2.95
C GLU A 547 4.71 -11.33 1.46
N LEU A 548 3.66 -10.82 0.81
CA LEU A 548 3.39 -11.06 -0.61
C LEU A 548 4.01 -9.99 -1.54
N CYS A 549 4.66 -8.96 -0.99
CA CYS A 549 5.31 -7.94 -1.81
C CYS A 549 6.63 -8.45 -2.39
N ASN A 550 6.82 -8.28 -3.71
CA ASN A 550 8.04 -8.69 -4.40
C ASN A 550 9.24 -7.78 -4.05
N PHE A 551 8.97 -6.55 -3.61
CA PHE A 551 9.96 -5.66 -3.03
C PHE A 551 9.37 -4.70 -1.99
N THR A 552 10.24 -4.20 -1.11
CA THR A 552 9.92 -3.20 -0.09
C THR A 552 10.94 -2.05 -0.15
N ILE A 553 10.44 -0.83 -0.27
CA ILE A 553 11.22 0.42 -0.21
C ILE A 553 11.04 1.02 1.19
N VAL A 554 12.09 0.97 1.99
CA VAL A 554 12.10 1.47 3.37
C VAL A 554 12.81 2.81 3.43
N HIS A 555 12.03 3.89 3.52
CA HIS A 555 12.53 5.24 3.83
C HIS A 555 12.79 5.39 5.33
N ARG A 556 13.40 6.52 5.74
CA ARG A 556 13.69 6.81 7.15
C ARG A 556 12.47 6.63 8.05
N PHE A 557 12.66 5.91 9.15
CA PHE A 557 11.80 5.98 10.34
C PHE A 557 12.62 5.71 11.62
N GLN A 558 12.04 5.98 12.79
CA GLN A 558 12.73 5.84 14.08
C GLN A 558 12.08 4.83 15.06
N SER A 559 10.91 4.28 14.74
CA SER A 559 10.18 3.32 15.59
C SER A 559 10.83 1.91 15.57
N PRO A 560 11.35 1.39 16.69
CA PRO A 560 11.86 0.02 16.77
C PRO A 560 10.74 -1.02 16.59
N GLY A 561 9.50 -0.68 16.94
CA GLY A 561 8.33 -1.54 16.73
C GLY A 561 8.00 -1.73 15.24
N TRP A 562 8.11 -0.67 14.45
CA TRP A 562 7.98 -0.75 12.99
C TRP A 562 9.12 -1.57 12.37
N PHE A 563 10.35 -1.40 12.86
CA PHE A 563 11.47 -2.23 12.41
C PHE A 563 11.27 -3.71 12.76
N LYS A 564 10.78 -4.04 13.96
CA LYS A 564 10.45 -5.41 14.36
C LYS A 564 9.35 -6.03 13.49
N ALA A 565 8.37 -5.24 13.04
CA ALA A 565 7.34 -5.70 12.10
C ALA A 565 7.95 -6.04 10.73
N LEU A 566 8.86 -5.20 10.23
CA LEU A 566 9.65 -5.53 9.02
C LEU A 566 10.52 -6.77 9.26
N GLN A 567 11.15 -6.90 10.43
CA GLN A 567 12.14 -7.93 10.74
C GLN A 567 11.66 -9.36 10.48
N SER A 568 10.38 -9.67 10.69
CA SER A 568 9.80 -10.99 10.36
C SER A 568 9.91 -11.31 8.86
N HIS A 569 9.63 -10.34 8.00
CA HIS A 569 9.76 -10.46 6.54
C HIS A 569 11.22 -10.35 6.08
N LEU A 570 12.03 -9.61 6.83
CA LEU A 570 13.47 -9.45 6.60
C LEU A 570 14.31 -10.56 7.26
N ALA A 571 13.71 -11.57 7.90
CA ALA A 571 14.48 -12.54 8.70
C ALA A 571 15.46 -13.36 7.85
N GLY A 572 15.09 -13.67 6.59
CA GLY A 572 16.01 -14.27 5.63
C GLY A 572 17.21 -13.37 5.27
N ALA A 573 17.07 -12.05 5.33
CA ALA A 573 18.16 -11.10 5.10
C ALA A 573 19.29 -11.23 6.14
N SER A 574 18.95 -11.70 7.35
CA SER A 574 19.89 -11.79 8.47
C SER A 574 20.76 -13.04 8.50
N SER A 575 20.37 -14.13 7.81
CA SER A 575 20.88 -15.48 8.06
C SER A 575 21.90 -16.04 7.06
N ILE A 576 22.15 -15.42 5.89
CA ILE A 576 22.93 -16.05 4.79
C ILE A 576 24.29 -15.36 4.48
N PHE A 577 24.94 -14.78 5.49
CA PHE A 577 26.35 -14.35 5.37
C PHE A 577 27.13 -14.78 6.62
N GLY A 578 27.40 -16.07 6.83
CA GLY A 578 27.98 -16.49 8.10
C GLY A 578 28.44 -17.93 8.27
N GLU A 579 28.57 -18.72 7.21
CA GLU A 579 29.23 -20.04 7.27
C GLU A 579 30.35 -20.14 6.22
N GLU A 580 31.28 -19.17 6.24
CA GLU A 580 32.62 -19.38 5.67
C GLU A 580 33.69 -18.96 6.68
N ASN A 581 34.27 -20.00 7.29
CA ASN A 581 35.53 -20.08 8.03
C ASN A 581 36.26 -18.76 8.38
N ASN A 582 36.19 -18.36 9.65
CA ASN A 582 37.29 -17.65 10.31
C ASN A 582 37.24 -17.84 11.83
N GLU A 583 38.38 -18.18 12.44
CA GLU A 583 38.52 -18.46 13.89
C GLU A 583 38.48 -17.20 14.77
N LEU A 584 37.99 -16.07 14.25
CA LEU A 584 38.06 -14.74 14.89
C LEU A 584 36.77 -13.95 14.69
N GLY A 585 35.92 -13.92 15.73
CA GLY A 585 34.90 -12.88 15.92
C GLY A 585 33.52 -13.15 15.30
N ILE A 586 32.68 -13.88 16.02
CA ILE A 586 31.25 -14.04 15.70
C ILE A 586 30.55 -12.67 15.77
N VAL A 587 30.18 -12.11 14.61
CA VAL A 587 29.17 -11.05 14.54
C VAL A 587 27.81 -11.70 14.82
N ALA A 588 27.37 -11.63 16.07
CA ALA A 588 26.09 -12.20 16.49
C ALA A 588 24.94 -11.67 15.59
N PRO A 589 23.94 -12.49 15.24
CA PRO A 589 22.84 -12.07 14.34
C PRO A 589 22.16 -10.75 14.75
N GLY A 590 22.01 -10.52 16.05
CA GLY A 590 21.47 -9.27 16.60
C GLY A 590 22.26 -8.01 16.25
N LYS A 591 23.58 -8.11 16.02
CA LYS A 591 24.41 -6.95 15.61
C LYS A 591 24.03 -6.47 14.20
N ARG A 592 23.84 -7.38 13.23
CA ARG A 592 23.40 -6.99 11.87
C ARG A 592 22.02 -6.38 11.81
N ILE A 593 21.11 -6.91 12.65
CA ILE A 593 19.76 -6.38 12.78
C ILE A 593 19.82 -4.94 13.32
N ALA A 594 20.72 -4.65 14.26
CA ALA A 594 21.02 -3.29 14.69
C ALA A 594 21.67 -2.44 13.58
N ASP A 595 22.66 -2.96 12.85
CA ASP A 595 23.35 -2.26 11.75
C ASP A 595 22.37 -1.82 10.63
N ILE A 596 21.34 -2.62 10.32
CA ILE A 596 20.28 -2.27 9.34
C ILE A 596 19.35 -1.20 9.92
N PHE A 597 18.96 -1.31 11.20
CA PHE A 597 18.10 -0.30 11.84
C PHE A 597 18.81 1.06 11.93
N GLU A 598 20.09 1.08 12.31
CA GLU A 598 20.92 2.28 12.34
C GLU A 598 21.01 2.93 10.95
N GLN A 599 21.16 2.15 9.88
CA GLN A 599 21.10 2.67 8.52
C GLN A 599 19.75 3.33 8.20
N ILE A 600 18.63 2.69 8.55
CA ILE A 600 17.27 3.24 8.33
C ILE A 600 17.09 4.58 9.06
N VAL A 601 17.51 4.68 10.32
CA VAL A 601 17.42 5.91 11.12
C VAL A 601 18.23 7.04 10.49
N ASN A 602 19.38 6.73 9.89
CA ASN A 602 20.31 7.68 9.28
C ASN A 602 20.03 8.01 7.80
N LEU A 603 18.97 7.46 7.19
CA LEU A 603 18.58 7.81 5.81
C LEU A 603 18.21 9.31 5.69
N GLN A 604 18.68 9.97 4.64
CA GLN A 604 18.22 11.32 4.28
C GLN A 604 16.87 11.26 3.55
N CYS A 605 16.16 12.38 3.42
CA CYS A 605 14.92 12.44 2.63
C CYS A 605 15.17 11.97 1.19
N GLY A 606 14.31 11.11 0.67
CA GLY A 606 14.43 10.49 -0.65
C GLY A 606 15.44 9.34 -0.74
N GLN A 607 16.21 9.06 0.32
CA GLN A 607 17.01 7.84 0.44
C GLN A 607 16.20 6.72 1.08
N ALA A 608 16.38 5.50 0.58
CA ALA A 608 15.72 4.30 1.08
C ALA A 608 16.66 3.09 1.10
N LEU A 609 16.35 2.10 1.94
CA LEU A 609 16.82 0.73 1.76
C LEU A 609 15.79 -0.04 0.92
N LEU A 610 16.27 -0.62 -0.18
CA LEU A 610 15.49 -1.47 -1.07
C LEU A 610 15.76 -2.94 -0.75
N PHE A 611 14.70 -3.66 -0.38
CA PHE A 611 14.68 -5.09 -0.17
C PHE A 611 13.92 -5.72 -1.33
N ALA A 612 14.56 -6.53 -2.17
CA ALA A 612 13.93 -7.06 -3.38
C ALA A 612 14.53 -8.43 -3.77
N PRO A 613 14.13 -9.54 -3.11
CA PRO A 613 14.83 -10.82 -3.25
C PRO A 613 14.92 -11.38 -4.68
N SER A 614 13.93 -11.09 -5.53
CA SER A 614 13.89 -11.49 -6.93
C SER A 614 14.46 -10.46 -7.90
N ALA A 615 15.02 -9.34 -7.44
CA ALA A 615 15.64 -8.35 -8.32
C ALA A 615 16.93 -8.89 -8.95
N ILE A 616 17.15 -8.68 -10.25
CA ILE A 616 18.38 -9.12 -10.93
C ILE A 616 19.42 -8.02 -10.87
N VAL A 617 20.54 -8.29 -10.19
CA VAL A 617 21.58 -7.29 -9.94
C VAL A 617 22.83 -7.48 -10.79
N GLY A 618 22.97 -8.64 -11.43
CA GLY A 618 24.08 -8.94 -12.33
C GLY A 618 23.87 -10.25 -13.07
N PHE A 619 24.92 -10.72 -13.74
CA PHE A 619 24.97 -11.99 -14.45
C PHE A 619 26.34 -12.63 -14.28
N VAL A 620 26.36 -13.93 -14.00
CA VAL A 620 27.58 -14.76 -13.89
C VAL A 620 27.61 -15.81 -15.00
N LEU A 621 28.80 -16.13 -15.48
CA LEU A 621 29.00 -17.27 -16.38
C LEU A 621 28.83 -18.57 -15.59
N ALA A 622 28.13 -19.54 -16.18
CA ALA A 622 28.04 -20.89 -15.65
C ALA A 622 29.44 -21.54 -15.56
N PRO A 623 29.68 -22.51 -14.65
CA PRO A 623 30.94 -23.25 -14.59
C PRO A 623 31.31 -23.99 -15.89
N SER A 624 30.32 -24.27 -16.75
CA SER A 624 30.48 -24.84 -18.09
C SER A 624 31.00 -23.84 -19.14
N GLY A 625 31.02 -22.54 -18.83
CA GLY A 625 31.49 -21.46 -19.72
C GLY A 625 30.51 -21.01 -20.81
N ASN A 626 29.47 -21.80 -21.11
CA ASN A 626 28.57 -21.57 -22.24
C ASN A 626 27.27 -20.82 -21.88
N GLU A 627 26.82 -20.88 -20.63
CA GLU A 627 25.56 -20.27 -20.17
C GLU A 627 25.80 -19.05 -19.27
N ILE A 628 24.81 -18.16 -19.19
CA ILE A 628 24.84 -16.96 -18.35
C ILE A 628 23.65 -17.01 -17.39
N HIS A 629 23.90 -17.08 -16.09
CA HIS A 629 22.84 -17.13 -15.07
C HIS A 629 22.60 -15.75 -14.42
N PRO A 630 21.33 -15.37 -14.19
CA PRO A 630 20.99 -14.13 -13.50
C PRO A 630 21.35 -14.17 -12.02
N VAL A 631 22.04 -13.14 -11.54
CA VAL A 631 22.34 -12.97 -10.11
C VAL A 631 21.19 -12.21 -9.45
N LYS A 632 20.49 -12.87 -8.52
CA LYS A 632 19.46 -12.25 -7.69
C LYS A 632 20.10 -11.44 -6.56
N LEU A 633 19.46 -10.33 -6.16
CA LEU A 633 19.80 -9.62 -4.92
C LEU A 633 19.62 -10.53 -3.70
N GLY A 634 18.57 -11.37 -3.74
CA GLY A 634 18.26 -12.32 -2.68
C GLY A 634 18.11 -11.63 -1.33
N MET A 635 18.88 -12.10 -0.36
CA MET A 635 18.80 -11.67 1.03
C MET A 635 19.58 -10.37 1.32
N LYS A 636 20.15 -9.71 0.31
CA LYS A 636 20.83 -8.42 0.44
C LYS A 636 19.87 -7.23 0.32
N THR A 637 20.36 -6.05 0.66
CA THR A 637 19.64 -4.77 0.55
C THR A 637 20.44 -3.81 -0.33
N LEU A 638 19.77 -2.98 -1.13
CA LEU A 638 20.42 -1.88 -1.84
C LEU A 638 20.06 -0.55 -1.16
N ARG A 639 21.05 0.23 -0.73
CA ARG A 639 20.80 1.64 -0.39
C ARG A 639 20.60 2.41 -1.69
N ILE A 640 19.48 3.10 -1.83
CA ILE A 640 19.12 3.85 -3.04
C ILE A 640 18.78 5.30 -2.71
N GLY A 641 19.05 6.20 -3.64
CA GLY A 641 18.50 7.55 -3.70
C GLY A 641 17.45 7.59 -4.80
N THR A 642 16.20 7.88 -4.43
CA THR A 642 15.08 7.99 -5.39
C THR A 642 15.40 9.10 -6.40
N ARG A 643 15.03 8.91 -7.68
CA ARG A 643 15.21 9.96 -8.69
C ARG A 643 14.30 11.16 -8.40
N GLN A 644 14.55 12.29 -9.07
CA GLN A 644 13.61 13.40 -9.06
C GLN A 644 12.31 13.02 -9.80
N ARG A 645 11.17 13.57 -9.36
CA ARG A 645 9.89 13.47 -10.08
C ARG A 645 10.01 14.20 -11.43
N LEU A 646 9.11 13.86 -12.36
CA LEU A 646 8.89 14.63 -13.60
C LEU A 646 7.93 15.80 -13.37
N THR A 647 7.22 15.80 -12.23
CA THR A 647 6.18 16.77 -11.88
C THR A 647 6.75 18.11 -11.40
N ALA A 648 5.98 19.19 -11.60
CA ALA A 648 6.41 20.57 -11.38
C ALA A 648 6.66 20.94 -9.91
N ASP A 649 6.04 20.22 -8.96
CA ASP A 649 6.29 20.35 -7.52
C ASP A 649 7.69 19.83 -7.11
N GLY A 650 8.30 18.98 -7.94
CA GLY A 650 9.60 18.34 -7.65
C GLY A 650 9.64 17.50 -6.36
N GLY A 651 8.49 17.23 -5.73
CA GLY A 651 8.39 16.62 -4.40
C GLY A 651 8.71 17.56 -3.24
N GLN A 652 8.61 18.88 -3.40
CA GLN A 652 8.81 19.83 -2.30
C GLN A 652 7.63 19.82 -1.32
N SER A 653 7.94 19.75 -0.01
CA SER A 653 6.95 19.94 1.06
C SER A 653 6.48 21.39 1.10
N ILE A 654 5.18 21.61 1.39
CA ILE A 654 4.68 22.94 1.73
C ILE A 654 5.34 23.38 3.04
N MET A 655 6.15 24.43 2.97
CA MET A 655 6.79 25.07 4.12
C MET A 655 5.92 26.21 4.63
N ALA A 656 6.04 26.55 5.92
CA ALA A 656 5.52 27.81 6.43
C ALA A 656 6.49 28.94 6.04
N GLU A 657 6.08 29.78 5.09
CA GLU A 657 6.72 31.07 4.76
C GLU A 657 6.29 32.17 5.74
#